data_AF-A0A4Z1D264-F1
#
_entry.id   AF-A0A4Z1D264-F1
#
_cell.length_a   1.000
_cell.length_b   1.000
_cell.length_c   1.000
_cell.angle_alpha   90.00
_cell.angle_beta   90.00
_cell.angle_gamma   90.00
#
_symmetry.space_group_name_H-M   'P 1'
#
loop_
_entity.id
_entity.type
_entity.pdbx_description
1 polymer ?
#
loop_
_entity_poly.entity_id
_entity_poly.type
_entity_poly.pdbx_seq_one_letter_code
_entity_poly.pdbx_strand_id
1 'polypeptide(L)'
;MDVSRLALTGDELAEAKEHWLAACHFLVAYSWRKDITVYELLDPLPALVTADPARGRARVAQIQPLCERLVLHTDGKETNAARPRWWNVLAGADPVALADLAATGLLSDCNGPNTILHDAREDLWRAWNDTADPVVATALRITLDTPLLQADAALLDRLARTVGPSTPDGVPQLLRIALSRADERQANRDSSSDQTRLTDAQLVAELNAVAERVGAPQLTRLPEPPVTDESQPRRSAPIPAQPTTAPTSPAAPSLAPSEPVGLIRVLRAWHLSPYEAGAPQHTLEQMRDLVGDGVLNLATRGQTDEAAQVLRAIAGPFDFRDGPLLLRQLADKLRQKGHDALAAEAYALTWVRTRGQGGWLNFGGETALDALRTAAQLDRTLTHRVITEEAEAVVSAGRYGTHGITQALVFAFAQQAFGLPPNDSLDLAFALWDEAATVIESRAPRVHDSDDPQHPYRAPDNDNGTPAPGDLDHAFATATLAAVAHADREGKRRAMVATRSLVTLRPEATAPAMALALEQLSDPATLMWLLCLLQEQGPHAQPVVDHCQDALEALARGPLLTVRALARRLLTDAASVPMGTSDPAGLNPPSRLWTSAAQGDSPRDRVVTGMVAEVAGARLNEAEQLQPGLIRAVLARVRREIDTERTIERNKAQSRANLSADEGELPDAYLAIEETIEEAIQTVAAGSRAHRLSQGLGVSDPAAWEDQLATVLTDDPRIPLAFEEARWPRPDLPLPPGPDDPASQDTPLTGTTAETISTQPLTQAAALGGQTLPGWRILASVEERKFLSPHTRKTGLTVVSFSGPEVTDSGNQDSDAIPFSDGDIEEWARPRGQHPAADVPPGTPLLGLDRAMTAAADAAHGLGLPGFTLTPTPWLRTALRLKPGAPLTLEDDRGPALRFICWRTEYERSAYRLPWPRTTGCAVVIRPDLLGILSERAAAPIVTRDVVMRLEAD
;
A
#
# COMPACT_ATOMS: atom_id res chain seq x y z
N MET A 1 -30.24 -22.25 -26.06
CA MET A 1 -30.98 -23.03 -27.07
C MET A 1 -32.30 -23.60 -26.54
N ASP A 2 -32.35 -24.12 -25.32
CA ASP A 2 -33.61 -24.71 -24.80
C ASP A 2 -34.71 -23.68 -24.55
N VAL A 3 -34.37 -22.46 -24.13
CA VAL A 3 -35.32 -21.34 -23.99
C VAL A 3 -35.94 -20.93 -25.34
N SER A 4 -35.14 -20.94 -26.42
CA SER A 4 -35.62 -20.69 -27.80
C SER A 4 -36.63 -21.74 -28.25
N ARG A 5 -36.41 -23.02 -27.90
CA ARG A 5 -37.36 -24.11 -28.17
C ARG A 5 -38.65 -23.96 -27.36
N LEU A 6 -38.57 -23.48 -26.13
CA LEU A 6 -39.71 -23.19 -25.27
C LEU A 6 -40.57 -22.04 -25.83
N ALA A 7 -39.95 -20.94 -26.27
CA ALA A 7 -40.64 -19.83 -26.92
C ALA A 7 -41.31 -20.26 -28.26
N LEU A 8 -40.66 -21.14 -29.04
CA LEU A 8 -41.28 -21.74 -30.23
C LEU A 8 -42.51 -22.58 -29.88
N THR A 9 -42.49 -23.32 -28.76
CA THR A 9 -43.68 -24.06 -28.31
C THR A 9 -44.79 -23.16 -27.75
N GLY A 10 -44.46 -21.92 -27.38
CA GLY A 10 -45.41 -20.87 -26.99
C GLY A 10 -45.94 -20.00 -28.15
N ASP A 11 -45.54 -20.29 -29.40
CA ASP A 11 -45.84 -19.51 -30.62
C ASP A 11 -45.25 -18.08 -30.64
N GLU A 12 -44.23 -17.83 -29.81
CA GLU A 12 -43.52 -16.54 -29.67
C GLU A 12 -42.29 -16.52 -30.60
N LEU A 13 -42.53 -16.44 -31.91
CA LEU A 13 -41.47 -16.55 -32.94
C LEU A 13 -40.35 -15.50 -32.80
N ALA A 14 -40.70 -14.28 -32.39
CA ALA A 14 -39.73 -13.19 -32.23
C ALA A 14 -38.74 -13.47 -31.09
N GLU A 15 -39.26 -13.90 -29.95
CA GLU A 15 -38.51 -14.24 -28.73
C GLU A 15 -37.68 -15.52 -28.92
N ALA A 16 -38.24 -16.50 -29.63
CA ALA A 16 -37.51 -17.68 -30.07
C ALA A 16 -36.28 -17.34 -30.93
N LYS A 17 -36.43 -16.40 -31.87
CA LYS A 17 -35.35 -15.96 -32.76
C LYS A 17 -34.27 -15.21 -31.98
N GLU A 18 -34.67 -14.35 -31.04
CA GLU A 18 -33.76 -13.62 -30.16
C GLU A 18 -32.93 -14.58 -29.30
N HIS A 19 -33.58 -15.55 -28.64
CA HIS A 19 -32.89 -16.57 -27.85
C HIS A 19 -32.00 -17.50 -28.69
N TRP A 20 -32.35 -17.76 -29.95
CA TRP A 20 -31.50 -18.52 -30.87
C TRP A 20 -30.25 -17.73 -31.25
N LEU A 21 -30.40 -16.45 -31.60
CA LEU A 21 -29.28 -15.56 -31.91
C LEU A 21 -28.35 -15.39 -30.71
N ALA A 22 -28.91 -15.19 -29.51
CA ALA A 22 -28.13 -15.15 -28.28
C ALA A 22 -27.36 -16.46 -28.06
N ALA A 23 -28.00 -17.62 -28.29
CA ALA A 23 -27.30 -18.90 -28.17
C ALA A 23 -26.18 -19.08 -29.21
N CYS A 24 -26.39 -18.65 -30.46
CA CYS A 24 -25.34 -18.63 -31.48
C CYS A 24 -24.19 -17.70 -31.08
N HIS A 25 -24.50 -16.54 -30.51
CA HIS A 25 -23.53 -15.58 -29.98
C HIS A 25 -22.69 -16.23 -28.87
N PHE A 26 -23.30 -16.91 -27.91
CA PHE A 26 -22.58 -17.65 -26.87
C PHE A 26 -21.73 -18.81 -27.40
N LEU A 27 -22.13 -19.46 -28.51
CA LEU A 27 -21.33 -20.52 -29.13
C LEU A 27 -20.07 -20.00 -29.84
N VAL A 28 -20.11 -18.75 -30.34
CA VAL A 28 -18.97 -18.11 -31.02
C VAL A 28 -18.18 -17.15 -30.11
N ALA A 29 -18.77 -16.78 -28.97
CA ALA A 29 -18.12 -16.10 -27.87
C ALA A 29 -17.09 -17.02 -27.19
N TYR A 30 -16.21 -16.43 -26.40
CA TYR A 30 -15.15 -17.19 -25.76
C TYR A 30 -15.72 -18.23 -24.78
N SER A 31 -15.20 -19.45 -24.89
CA SER A 31 -15.30 -20.46 -23.84
C SER A 31 -14.27 -20.17 -22.75
N TRP A 32 -14.52 -20.63 -21.52
CA TRP A 32 -13.80 -20.59 -20.22
C TRP A 32 -12.24 -20.38 -20.15
N ARG A 33 -11.51 -20.29 -21.26
CA ARG A 33 -10.07 -20.09 -21.39
C ARG A 33 -9.71 -18.59 -21.53
N LYS A 34 -8.42 -18.27 -21.27
CA LYS A 34 -7.79 -16.94 -21.31
C LYS A 34 -8.11 -16.11 -22.57
N ASP A 35 -8.51 -14.85 -22.37
CA ASP A 35 -8.58 -13.83 -23.42
C ASP A 35 -7.65 -12.65 -23.11
N ILE A 36 -6.43 -12.71 -23.65
CA ILE A 36 -5.43 -11.65 -23.50
C ILE A 36 -5.69 -10.46 -24.44
N THR A 37 -6.69 -10.51 -25.32
CA THR A 37 -6.92 -9.43 -26.29
C THR A 37 -7.47 -8.16 -25.66
N VAL A 38 -8.00 -8.21 -24.43
CA VAL A 38 -8.38 -7.01 -23.67
C VAL A 38 -7.22 -6.02 -23.49
N TYR A 39 -5.98 -6.52 -23.40
CA TYR A 39 -4.80 -5.66 -23.27
C TYR A 39 -4.51 -4.88 -24.57
N GLU A 40 -4.99 -5.36 -25.72
CA GLU A 40 -4.90 -4.62 -26.99
C GLU A 40 -5.67 -3.28 -26.93
N LEU A 41 -6.67 -3.22 -26.06
CA LEU A 41 -7.47 -2.03 -25.82
C LEU A 41 -7.01 -1.27 -24.58
N LEU A 42 -6.63 -1.96 -23.48
CA LEU A 42 -6.23 -1.32 -22.22
C LEU A 42 -4.87 -0.61 -22.32
N ASP A 43 -3.85 -1.28 -22.85
CA ASP A 43 -2.49 -0.75 -22.85
C ASP A 43 -2.28 0.51 -23.70
N PRO A 44 -2.97 0.74 -24.84
CA PRO A 44 -2.84 2.00 -25.57
C PRO A 44 -3.65 3.17 -24.98
N LEU A 45 -4.54 2.93 -24.00
CA LEU A 45 -5.37 4.01 -23.43
C LEU A 45 -4.56 5.14 -22.80
N PRO A 46 -3.49 4.92 -22.01
CA PRO A 46 -2.68 6.02 -21.48
C PRO A 46 -2.16 6.98 -22.56
N ALA A 47 -1.75 6.45 -23.72
CA ALA A 47 -1.30 7.29 -24.83
C ALA A 47 -2.46 8.07 -25.47
N LEU A 48 -3.64 7.45 -25.61
CA LEU A 48 -4.85 8.12 -26.09
C LEU A 48 -5.32 9.22 -25.13
N VAL A 49 -5.33 8.96 -23.83
CA VAL A 49 -5.65 9.92 -22.77
C VAL A 49 -4.66 11.09 -22.78
N THR A 50 -3.37 10.82 -22.95
CA THR A 50 -2.36 11.88 -23.04
C THR A 50 -2.57 12.77 -24.28
N ALA A 51 -3.00 12.18 -25.40
CA ALA A 51 -3.21 12.89 -26.66
C ALA A 51 -4.53 13.69 -26.70
N ASP A 52 -5.62 13.13 -26.18
CA ASP A 52 -6.91 13.77 -26.00
C ASP A 52 -7.60 13.22 -24.74
N PRO A 53 -7.47 13.92 -23.59
CA PRO A 53 -7.97 13.43 -22.31
C PRO A 53 -9.47 13.16 -22.31
N ALA A 54 -10.28 14.00 -22.98
CA ALA A 54 -11.73 13.88 -22.97
C ALA A 54 -12.20 12.63 -23.73
N ARG A 55 -11.70 12.43 -24.96
CA ARG A 55 -12.03 11.23 -25.74
C ARG A 55 -11.42 9.99 -25.10
N GLY A 56 -10.22 10.09 -24.54
CA GLY A 56 -9.55 9.00 -23.82
C GLY A 56 -10.36 8.53 -22.61
N ARG A 57 -10.81 9.44 -21.74
CA ARG A 57 -11.63 9.13 -20.56
C ARG A 57 -12.95 8.44 -20.93
N ALA A 58 -13.59 8.85 -22.03
CA ALA A 58 -14.78 8.16 -22.53
C ALA A 58 -14.52 6.67 -22.84
N ARG A 59 -13.34 6.34 -23.40
CA ARG A 59 -12.95 4.96 -23.70
C ARG A 59 -12.51 4.19 -22.44
N VAL A 60 -11.91 4.87 -21.47
CA VAL A 60 -11.64 4.29 -20.12
C VAL A 60 -12.96 3.88 -19.45
N ALA A 61 -14.01 4.70 -19.53
CA ALA A 61 -15.34 4.34 -19.02
C ALA A 61 -15.94 3.15 -19.79
N GLN A 62 -15.84 3.16 -21.13
CA GLN A 62 -16.40 2.12 -21.98
C GLN A 62 -15.82 0.72 -21.72
N ILE A 63 -14.52 0.61 -21.41
CA ILE A 63 -13.86 -0.69 -21.27
C ILE A 63 -14.02 -1.34 -19.87
N GLN A 64 -14.43 -0.58 -18.85
CA GLN A 64 -14.54 -1.11 -17.47
C GLN A 64 -15.39 -2.38 -17.39
N PRO A 65 -16.63 -2.45 -17.95
CA PRO A 65 -17.47 -3.64 -17.82
C PRO A 65 -16.87 -4.88 -18.50
N LEU A 66 -16.06 -4.70 -19.54
CA LEU A 66 -15.34 -5.80 -20.17
C LEU A 66 -14.25 -6.36 -19.23
N CYS A 67 -13.50 -5.48 -18.55
CA CYS A 67 -12.45 -5.88 -17.61
C CYS A 67 -13.01 -6.68 -16.43
N GLU A 68 -14.22 -6.34 -15.96
CA GLU A 68 -14.88 -7.06 -14.89
C GLU A 68 -15.44 -8.41 -15.33
N ARG A 69 -16.15 -8.45 -16.47
CA ARG A 69 -16.67 -9.68 -17.08
C ARG A 69 -15.60 -10.75 -17.27
N LEU A 70 -14.42 -10.35 -17.77
CA LEU A 70 -13.37 -11.31 -18.07
C LEU A 70 -12.92 -12.08 -16.84
N VAL A 71 -12.93 -11.49 -15.65
CA VAL A 71 -12.52 -12.22 -14.44
C VAL A 71 -13.63 -13.15 -13.93
N LEU A 72 -14.89 -12.83 -14.18
CA LEU A 72 -16.03 -13.68 -13.80
C LEU A 72 -16.19 -14.90 -14.73
N HIS A 73 -15.81 -14.75 -16.01
CA HIS A 73 -16.11 -15.73 -17.06
C HIS A 73 -14.87 -16.48 -17.62
N THR A 74 -13.67 -16.24 -17.08
CA THR A 74 -12.43 -16.97 -17.45
C THR A 74 -11.79 -17.68 -16.25
N ASP A 75 -10.82 -18.58 -16.52
CA ASP A 75 -10.01 -19.23 -15.48
C ASP A 75 -9.04 -18.29 -14.73
N GLY A 76 -9.06 -16.98 -15.03
CA GLY A 76 -8.25 -15.93 -14.42
C GLY A 76 -6.77 -15.94 -14.84
N LYS A 77 -6.31 -16.97 -15.56
CA LYS A 77 -4.90 -17.06 -15.96
C LYS A 77 -4.63 -16.04 -17.07
N GLU A 78 -3.67 -15.14 -16.85
CA GLU A 78 -3.32 -14.01 -17.74
C GLU A 78 -4.39 -12.90 -17.87
N THR A 79 -5.64 -13.14 -17.49
CA THR A 79 -6.74 -12.14 -17.53
C THR A 79 -6.98 -11.44 -16.19
N ASN A 80 -6.56 -12.02 -15.06
CA ASN A 80 -6.77 -11.43 -13.73
C ASN A 80 -6.19 -10.01 -13.56
N ALA A 81 -5.13 -9.68 -14.31
CA ALA A 81 -4.50 -8.37 -14.25
C ALA A 81 -5.28 -7.26 -15.00
N ALA A 82 -6.32 -7.60 -15.78
CA ALA A 82 -7.11 -6.61 -16.52
C ALA A 82 -7.82 -5.62 -15.58
N ARG A 83 -8.38 -6.08 -14.46
CA ARG A 83 -9.02 -5.23 -13.44
C ARG A 83 -8.03 -4.26 -12.79
N PRO A 84 -6.91 -4.70 -12.17
CA PRO A 84 -5.88 -3.81 -11.66
C PRO A 84 -5.33 -2.85 -12.73
N ARG A 85 -5.13 -3.33 -13.97
CA ARG A 85 -4.65 -2.51 -15.07
C ARG A 85 -5.61 -1.37 -15.42
N TRP A 86 -6.91 -1.64 -15.43
CA TRP A 86 -7.91 -0.59 -15.65
C TRP A 86 -7.86 0.51 -14.58
N TRP A 87 -7.72 0.14 -13.30
CA TRP A 87 -7.55 1.11 -12.20
C TRP A 87 -6.28 1.95 -12.37
N ASN A 88 -5.17 1.32 -12.75
CA ASN A 88 -3.92 2.02 -13.06
C ASN A 88 -4.08 3.03 -14.22
N VAL A 89 -4.84 2.68 -15.26
CA VAL A 89 -5.18 3.60 -16.36
C VAL A 89 -6.06 4.75 -15.86
N LEU A 90 -7.08 4.46 -15.04
CA LEU A 90 -7.94 5.47 -14.45
C LEU A 90 -7.14 6.47 -13.58
N ALA A 91 -6.13 6.00 -12.85
CA ALA A 91 -5.28 6.86 -12.02
C ALA A 91 -4.61 7.99 -12.81
N GLY A 92 -4.13 7.69 -14.02
CA GLY A 92 -3.57 8.70 -14.91
C GLY A 92 -4.62 9.52 -15.68
N ALA A 93 -5.83 8.99 -15.85
CA ALA A 93 -6.86 9.61 -16.68
C ALA A 93 -7.82 10.53 -15.91
N ASP A 94 -8.26 10.12 -14.72
CA ASP A 94 -9.18 10.85 -13.86
C ASP A 94 -8.87 10.56 -12.37
N PRO A 95 -7.93 11.31 -11.76
CA PRO A 95 -7.52 11.06 -10.38
C PRO A 95 -8.64 11.30 -9.36
N VAL A 96 -9.56 12.24 -9.62
CA VAL A 96 -10.68 12.56 -8.72
C VAL A 96 -11.69 11.42 -8.74
N ALA A 97 -12.13 10.98 -9.93
CA ALA A 97 -13.06 9.87 -10.04
C ALA A 97 -12.47 8.56 -9.47
N LEU A 98 -11.17 8.31 -9.66
CA LEU A 98 -10.51 7.17 -9.02
C LEU A 98 -10.61 7.27 -7.49
N ALA A 99 -10.26 8.41 -6.91
CA ALA A 99 -10.28 8.60 -5.46
C ALA A 99 -11.69 8.40 -4.89
N ASP A 100 -12.71 8.96 -5.54
CA ASP A 100 -14.11 8.85 -5.10
C ASP A 100 -14.63 7.41 -5.19
N LEU A 101 -14.34 6.71 -6.29
CA LEU A 101 -14.76 5.31 -6.46
C LEU A 101 -14.05 4.38 -5.48
N ALA A 102 -12.74 4.56 -5.29
CA ALA A 102 -11.95 3.77 -4.36
C ALA A 102 -12.37 4.05 -2.90
N ALA A 103 -12.59 5.31 -2.54
CA ALA A 103 -13.09 5.70 -1.22
C ALA A 103 -14.48 5.13 -0.96
N THR A 104 -15.42 5.28 -1.89
CA THR A 104 -16.77 4.73 -1.76
C THR A 104 -16.73 3.21 -1.55
N GLY A 105 -15.97 2.48 -2.38
CA GLY A 105 -15.86 1.02 -2.26
C GLY A 105 -15.18 0.57 -0.96
N LEU A 106 -14.12 1.25 -0.53
CA LEU A 106 -13.41 0.90 0.71
C LEU A 106 -14.22 1.25 1.97
N LEU A 107 -14.81 2.44 2.03
CA LEU A 107 -15.53 2.92 3.23
C LEU A 107 -16.86 2.17 3.44
N SER A 108 -17.55 1.81 2.35
CA SER A 108 -18.81 1.05 2.41
C SER A 108 -18.62 -0.43 2.75
N ASP A 109 -17.43 -0.99 2.48
CA ASP A 109 -16.99 -2.31 2.96
C ASP A 109 -15.78 -2.17 3.89
N CYS A 110 -15.92 -1.31 4.91
CA CYS A 110 -14.82 -1.03 5.86
C CYS A 110 -14.33 -2.31 6.54
N ASN A 111 -13.01 -2.50 6.61
CA ASN A 111 -12.30 -3.71 7.06
C ASN A 111 -12.46 -4.93 6.13
N GLY A 112 -13.14 -4.77 4.99
CA GLY A 112 -13.24 -5.80 3.96
C GLY A 112 -11.90 -5.96 3.20
N PRO A 113 -11.52 -7.18 2.80
CA PRO A 113 -10.32 -7.38 2.02
C PRO A 113 -10.51 -6.90 0.58
N ASN A 114 -9.84 -5.81 0.19
CA ASN A 114 -9.89 -5.29 -1.17
C ASN A 114 -8.54 -4.73 -1.64
N THR A 115 -7.64 -5.64 -2.07
CA THR A 115 -6.30 -5.25 -2.54
C THR A 115 -6.35 -4.36 -3.78
N ILE A 116 -7.33 -4.56 -4.68
CA ILE A 116 -7.46 -3.78 -5.91
C ILE A 116 -7.68 -2.29 -5.61
N LEU A 117 -8.57 -1.97 -4.66
CA LEU A 117 -8.82 -0.57 -4.30
C LEU A 117 -7.68 0.03 -3.47
N HIS A 118 -6.97 -0.76 -2.67
CA HIS A 118 -5.74 -0.29 -2.00
C HIS A 118 -4.61 -0.02 -3.00
N ASP A 119 -4.43 -0.88 -4.01
CA ASP A 119 -3.47 -0.71 -5.11
C ASP A 119 -3.83 0.53 -5.95
N ALA A 120 -5.12 0.77 -6.23
CA ALA A 120 -5.58 1.96 -6.96
C ALA A 120 -5.14 3.27 -6.27
N ARG A 121 -5.13 3.31 -4.93
CA ARG A 121 -4.62 4.47 -4.16
C ARG A 121 -3.12 4.66 -4.34
N GLU A 122 -2.36 3.56 -4.42
CA GLU A 122 -0.93 3.61 -4.73
C GLU A 122 -0.68 4.05 -6.18
N ASP A 123 -1.50 3.58 -7.14
CA ASP A 123 -1.45 4.03 -8.54
C ASP A 123 -1.71 5.54 -8.68
N LEU A 124 -2.71 6.08 -7.97
CA LEU A 124 -2.97 7.51 -7.88
C LEU A 124 -1.74 8.29 -7.41
N TRP A 125 -1.12 7.82 -6.32
CA TRP A 125 0.08 8.44 -5.78
C TRP A 125 1.24 8.38 -6.79
N ARG A 126 1.48 7.21 -7.41
CA ARG A 126 2.55 7.03 -8.40
C ARG A 126 2.38 7.96 -9.61
N ALA A 127 1.15 8.16 -10.07
CA ALA A 127 0.85 9.00 -11.22
C ALA A 127 1.02 10.50 -10.96
N TRP A 128 0.77 10.98 -9.74
CA TRP A 128 0.60 12.43 -9.49
C TRP A 128 1.38 13.00 -8.28
N ASN A 129 2.21 12.21 -7.59
CA ASN A 129 2.94 12.67 -6.39
C ASN A 129 3.86 13.89 -6.62
N ASP A 130 4.34 14.10 -7.84
CA ASP A 130 5.21 15.22 -8.21
C ASP A 130 4.45 16.54 -8.42
N THR A 131 3.15 16.44 -8.68
CA THR A 131 2.26 17.55 -9.05
C THR A 131 1.40 18.00 -7.88
N ALA A 132 0.83 17.06 -7.11
CA ALA A 132 -0.01 17.37 -5.94
C ALA A 132 0.76 18.14 -4.85
N ASP A 133 0.05 18.88 -3.99
CA ASP A 133 0.66 19.57 -2.84
C ASP A 133 1.46 18.57 -1.98
N PRO A 134 2.70 18.93 -1.56
CA PRO A 134 3.57 17.97 -0.87
C PRO A 134 3.02 17.49 0.47
N VAL A 135 2.13 18.25 1.13
CA VAL A 135 1.48 17.82 2.39
C VAL A 135 0.47 16.72 2.09
N VAL A 136 -0.44 16.91 1.13
CA VAL A 136 -1.45 15.88 0.79
C VAL A 136 -0.81 14.65 0.16
N ALA A 137 0.22 14.83 -0.67
CA ALA A 137 0.99 13.74 -1.24
C ALA A 137 1.73 12.92 -0.18
N THR A 138 2.28 13.57 0.85
CA THR A 138 2.93 12.86 1.96
C THR A 138 1.92 12.20 2.89
N ALA A 139 0.77 12.83 3.14
CA ALA A 139 -0.31 12.24 3.94
C ALA A 139 -0.84 10.95 3.28
N LEU A 140 -1.08 10.94 1.97
CA LEU A 140 -1.43 9.72 1.25
C LEU A 140 -0.30 8.70 1.36
N ARG A 141 0.96 9.13 1.15
CA ARG A 141 2.13 8.25 1.10
C ARG A 141 2.31 7.40 2.36
N ILE A 142 2.10 7.98 3.55
CA ILE A 142 2.29 7.25 4.82
C ILE A 142 1.21 6.19 5.07
N THR A 143 0.11 6.23 4.34
CA THR A 143 -0.98 5.25 4.44
C THR A 143 -0.88 4.11 3.42
N LEU A 144 0.09 4.15 2.50
CA LEU A 144 0.29 3.11 1.50
C LEU A 144 1.09 1.93 2.07
N ASP A 145 0.84 0.73 1.57
CA ASP A 145 1.48 -0.48 2.08
C ASP A 145 2.94 -0.60 1.67
N THR A 146 3.35 -0.07 0.52
CA THR A 146 4.76 -0.06 0.11
C THR A 146 5.56 0.93 0.98
N PRO A 147 6.66 0.54 1.65
CA PRO A 147 7.27 1.35 2.69
C PRO A 147 8.28 2.36 2.12
N LEU A 148 8.97 2.00 1.04
CA LEU A 148 9.97 2.81 0.35
C LEU A 148 9.75 2.73 -1.17
N LEU A 149 9.68 3.89 -1.82
CA LEU A 149 9.53 4.07 -3.25
C LEU A 149 10.58 5.06 -3.77
N GLN A 150 10.97 4.90 -5.04
CA GLN A 150 11.99 5.75 -5.65
C GLN A 150 11.64 7.25 -5.64
N ALA A 151 10.35 7.58 -5.74
CA ALA A 151 9.87 8.97 -5.73
C ALA A 151 9.88 9.62 -4.32
N ASP A 152 10.11 8.85 -3.25
CA ASP A 152 10.02 9.37 -1.87
C ASP A 152 11.03 10.49 -1.60
N ALA A 153 12.27 10.34 -2.07
CA ALA A 153 13.30 11.35 -1.86
C ALA A 153 12.91 12.71 -2.48
N ALA A 154 12.36 12.69 -3.69
CA ALA A 154 11.89 13.90 -4.38
C ALA A 154 10.66 14.52 -3.69
N LEU A 155 9.70 13.70 -3.26
CA LEU A 155 8.52 14.17 -2.52
C LEU A 155 8.93 14.81 -1.18
N LEU A 156 9.75 14.13 -0.39
CA LEU A 156 10.18 14.64 0.91
C LEU A 156 11.08 15.86 0.78
N ASP A 157 11.86 15.98 -0.29
CA ASP A 157 12.60 17.21 -0.62
C ASP A 157 11.65 18.39 -0.89
N ARG A 158 10.55 18.16 -1.63
CA ARG A 158 9.50 19.17 -1.84
C ARG A 158 8.83 19.57 -0.52
N LEU A 159 8.48 18.60 0.33
CA LEU A 159 7.91 18.88 1.65
C LEU A 159 8.89 19.66 2.53
N ALA A 160 10.15 19.25 2.58
CA ALA A 160 11.21 19.89 3.35
C ALA A 160 11.41 21.37 2.95
N ARG A 161 11.27 21.70 1.66
CA ARG A 161 11.36 23.10 1.18
C ARG A 161 10.23 24.00 1.68
N THR A 162 9.13 23.43 2.18
CA THR A 162 8.03 24.19 2.81
C THR A 162 8.29 24.51 4.29
N VAL A 163 9.34 23.92 4.87
CA VAL A 163 9.73 24.15 6.27
C VAL A 163 10.54 25.44 6.39
N GLY A 164 10.02 26.39 7.15
CA GLY A 164 10.62 27.66 7.50
C GLY A 164 10.24 28.09 8.92
N PRO A 165 10.75 29.25 9.40
CA PRO A 165 10.57 29.68 10.79
C PRO A 165 9.12 29.92 11.22
N SER A 166 8.22 30.14 10.25
CA SER A 166 6.78 30.37 10.47
C SER A 166 5.90 29.17 10.08
N THR A 167 6.50 28.03 9.75
CA THR A 167 5.75 26.84 9.34
C THR A 167 5.05 26.21 10.54
N PRO A 168 3.79 25.77 10.42
CA PRO A 168 3.11 25.03 11.47
C PRO A 168 3.90 23.78 11.88
N ASP A 169 3.95 23.46 13.18
CA ASP A 169 4.68 22.31 13.74
C ASP A 169 4.25 20.95 13.12
N GLY A 170 3.05 20.89 12.53
CA GLY A 170 2.53 19.71 11.85
C GLY A 170 3.33 19.27 10.62
N VAL A 171 3.98 20.19 9.88
CA VAL A 171 4.77 19.82 8.69
C VAL A 171 6.06 19.07 9.07
N PRO A 172 6.90 19.55 10.01
CA PRO A 172 8.01 18.77 10.54
C PRO A 172 7.58 17.42 11.14
N GLN A 173 6.42 17.36 11.80
CA GLN A 173 5.87 16.12 12.34
C GLN A 173 5.55 15.11 11.23
N LEU A 174 4.87 15.54 10.17
CA LEU A 174 4.54 14.71 9.02
C LEU A 174 5.80 14.20 8.30
N LEU A 175 6.79 15.06 8.10
CA LEU A 175 8.08 14.67 7.51
C LEU A 175 8.77 13.57 8.32
N ARG A 176 8.81 13.70 9.65
CA ARG A 176 9.39 12.66 10.53
C ARG A 176 8.62 11.35 10.42
N ILE A 177 7.30 11.37 10.38
CA ILE A 177 6.49 10.15 10.26
C ILE A 177 6.77 9.48 8.91
N ALA A 178 6.89 10.26 7.83
CA ALA A 178 7.24 9.74 6.51
C ALA A 178 8.64 9.11 6.46
N LEU A 179 9.63 9.74 7.10
CA LEU A 179 10.98 9.16 7.25
C LEU A 179 10.95 7.88 8.10
N SER A 180 10.10 7.84 9.13
CA SER A 180 9.90 6.64 9.96
C SER A 180 9.30 5.51 9.13
N ARG A 181 8.32 5.81 8.27
CA ARG A 181 7.71 4.85 7.33
C ARG A 181 8.72 4.34 6.29
N ALA A 182 9.61 5.20 5.81
CA ALA A 182 10.70 4.80 4.90
C ALA A 182 11.72 3.86 5.56
N ASP A 183 11.81 3.84 6.90
CA ASP A 183 12.70 2.94 7.65
C ASP A 183 12.13 1.51 7.80
N GLU A 184 10.84 1.30 7.52
CA GLU A 184 10.07 0.05 7.62
C GLU A 184 10.33 -0.91 6.43
N ARG A 185 11.61 -1.07 6.09
CA ARG A 185 12.14 -1.82 4.94
C ARG A 185 11.96 -3.34 5.12
N GLN A 186 11.90 -4.08 4.01
CA GLN A 186 11.64 -5.52 4.02
C GLN A 186 12.81 -6.34 4.61
N ALA A 187 12.51 -7.30 5.49
CA ALA A 187 13.47 -8.18 6.15
C ALA A 187 14.07 -9.24 5.19
N ASN A 188 13.21 -10.02 4.53
CA ASN A 188 13.60 -10.99 3.50
C ASN A 188 13.71 -10.32 2.13
N ARG A 189 14.89 -9.77 1.81
CA ARG A 189 15.22 -9.34 0.45
C ARG A 189 15.39 -10.58 -0.42
N ASP A 190 14.49 -10.82 -1.36
CA ASP A 190 14.68 -11.87 -2.36
C ASP A 190 16.07 -11.72 -3.01
N SER A 191 16.89 -12.75 -2.88
CA SER A 191 18.29 -12.83 -3.32
C SER A 191 18.49 -12.78 -4.83
N SER A 192 17.50 -12.33 -5.62
CA SER A 192 17.52 -12.44 -7.07
C SER A 192 18.07 -11.24 -7.84
N SER A 193 18.39 -10.11 -7.19
CA SER A 193 19.26 -9.12 -7.84
C SER A 193 20.04 -8.23 -6.85
N ASP A 194 21.37 -8.16 -7.02
CA ASP A 194 22.22 -7.15 -6.36
C ASP A 194 21.84 -5.71 -6.75
N GLN A 195 21.05 -5.56 -7.81
CA GLN A 195 20.56 -4.28 -8.33
C GLN A 195 19.54 -3.63 -7.38
N THR A 196 18.61 -4.39 -6.79
CA THR A 196 17.66 -3.86 -5.79
C THR A 196 18.37 -3.33 -4.54
N ARG A 197 19.48 -3.96 -4.13
CA ARG A 197 20.26 -3.56 -2.95
C ARG A 197 20.99 -2.23 -3.13
N LEU A 198 21.59 -2.03 -4.30
CA LEU A 198 22.27 -0.78 -4.65
C LEU A 198 21.28 0.39 -4.72
N THR A 199 20.06 0.14 -5.21
CA THR A 199 18.98 1.13 -5.28
C THR A 199 18.53 1.55 -3.88
N ASP A 200 18.33 0.63 -2.93
CA ASP A 200 17.91 0.96 -1.56
C ASP A 200 18.94 1.83 -0.81
N ALA A 201 20.23 1.48 -0.90
CA ALA A 201 21.29 2.24 -0.25
C ALA A 201 21.41 3.67 -0.81
N GLN A 202 21.21 3.83 -2.12
CA GLN A 202 21.14 5.12 -2.78
C GLN A 202 19.93 5.94 -2.29
N LEU A 203 18.75 5.33 -2.25
CA LEU A 203 17.53 5.99 -1.76
C LEU A 203 17.66 6.45 -0.30
N VAL A 204 18.21 5.61 0.58
CA VAL A 204 18.47 5.98 1.98
C VAL A 204 19.45 7.16 2.06
N ALA A 205 20.49 7.19 1.22
CA ALA A 205 21.43 8.31 1.20
C ALA A 205 20.76 9.61 0.73
N GLU A 206 19.91 9.54 -0.29
CA GLU A 206 19.14 10.69 -0.78
C GLU A 206 18.17 11.22 0.29
N LEU A 207 17.44 10.33 0.97
CA LEU A 207 16.55 10.68 2.08
C LEU A 207 17.32 11.31 3.25
N ASN A 208 18.47 10.76 3.61
CA ASN A 208 19.31 11.33 4.67
C ASN A 208 19.86 12.71 4.30
N ALA A 209 20.16 12.97 3.03
CA ALA A 209 20.56 14.29 2.56
C ALA A 209 19.41 15.33 2.67
N VAL A 210 18.16 14.92 2.43
CA VAL A 210 16.99 15.76 2.71
C VAL A 210 16.86 16.02 4.21
N ALA A 211 16.94 14.95 5.01
CA ALA A 211 16.77 15.04 6.46
C ALA A 211 17.81 15.95 7.11
N GLU A 212 19.08 15.84 6.72
CA GLU A 212 20.18 16.67 7.23
C GLU A 212 19.93 18.16 7.01
N ARG A 213 19.39 18.55 5.86
CA ARG A 213 19.18 19.95 5.49
C ARG A 213 18.16 20.68 6.36
N VAL A 214 17.13 19.97 6.81
CA VAL A 214 16.05 20.51 7.64
C VAL A 214 16.14 20.06 9.09
N GLY A 215 17.21 19.35 9.46
CA GLY A 215 17.41 18.86 10.82
C GLY A 215 16.46 17.72 11.23
N ALA A 216 15.88 17.00 10.29
CA ALA A 216 15.05 15.83 10.57
C ALA A 216 15.91 14.60 10.95
N PRO A 217 15.32 13.56 11.59
CA PRO A 217 16.06 12.35 11.91
C PRO A 217 16.50 11.59 10.65
N GLN A 218 17.62 10.89 10.75
CA GLN A 218 18.22 10.11 9.66
C GLN A 218 17.87 8.63 9.79
N LEU A 219 17.80 7.95 8.65
CA LEU A 219 17.59 6.52 8.55
C LEU A 219 18.93 5.78 8.74
N THR A 220 18.89 4.74 9.56
CA THR A 220 20.03 3.83 9.78
C THR A 220 20.13 2.82 8.62
N ARG A 221 21.33 2.34 8.29
CA ARG A 221 21.47 1.26 7.30
C ARG A 221 21.07 -0.07 7.94
N LEU A 222 20.27 -0.88 7.25
CA LEU A 222 19.99 -2.23 7.72
C LEU A 222 21.26 -3.09 7.69
N PRO A 223 21.46 -3.97 8.70
CA PRO A 223 22.53 -4.95 8.69
C PRO A 223 22.37 -5.88 7.47
N GLU A 224 23.50 -6.31 6.90
CA GLU A 224 23.48 -7.29 5.81
C GLU A 224 23.05 -8.65 6.40
N PRO A 225 22.05 -9.34 5.82
CA PRO A 225 21.78 -10.71 6.22
C PRO A 225 23.02 -11.55 5.94
N PRO A 226 23.39 -12.49 6.83
CA PRO A 226 24.49 -13.40 6.58
C PRO A 226 24.24 -14.08 5.24
N VAL A 227 25.28 -14.15 4.41
CA VAL A 227 25.23 -14.91 3.15
C VAL A 227 25.05 -16.37 3.55
N THR A 228 23.80 -16.82 3.63
CA THR A 228 23.51 -18.24 3.66
C THR A 228 23.95 -18.77 2.31
N ASP A 229 25.09 -19.47 2.33
CA ASP A 229 25.57 -20.29 1.23
C ASP A 229 24.66 -21.52 1.08
N GLU A 230 23.34 -21.31 1.07
CA GLU A 230 22.39 -22.27 0.52
C GLU A 230 22.42 -22.12 -1.00
N SER A 231 23.56 -22.53 -1.53
CA SER A 231 23.71 -23.05 -2.87
C SER A 231 22.84 -24.31 -3.01
N GLN A 232 21.51 -24.18 -2.95
CA GLN A 232 20.65 -25.18 -3.57
C GLN A 232 21.04 -25.19 -5.04
N PRO A 233 21.40 -26.35 -5.63
CA PRO A 233 21.75 -26.43 -7.03
C PRO A 233 20.47 -26.22 -7.84
N ARG A 234 20.08 -24.95 -8.03
CA ARG A 234 19.37 -24.55 -9.24
C ARG A 234 20.23 -25.10 -10.36
N ARG A 235 19.64 -25.98 -11.18
CA ARG A 235 20.25 -26.50 -12.41
C ARG A 235 20.94 -25.34 -13.10
N SER A 236 22.26 -25.27 -12.94
CA SER A 236 23.09 -24.29 -13.59
C SER A 236 22.85 -24.54 -15.07
N ALA A 237 22.27 -23.56 -15.76
CA ALA A 237 22.59 -23.42 -17.16
C ALA A 237 24.12 -23.43 -17.26
N PRO A 238 24.71 -24.18 -18.20
CA PRO A 238 26.15 -24.34 -18.25
C PRO A 238 26.80 -22.97 -18.29
N ILE A 239 27.68 -22.72 -17.31
CA ILE A 239 28.58 -21.57 -17.28
C ILE A 239 29.26 -21.54 -18.66
N PRO A 240 29.12 -20.46 -19.45
CA PRO A 240 29.90 -20.33 -20.66
C PRO A 240 31.36 -20.38 -20.23
N ALA A 241 32.10 -21.38 -20.73
CA ALA A 241 33.52 -21.49 -20.48
C ALA A 241 34.18 -20.13 -20.77
N GLN A 242 35.05 -19.68 -19.85
CA GLN A 242 35.91 -18.54 -20.10
C GLN A 242 36.52 -18.67 -21.50
N PRO A 243 36.53 -17.59 -22.31
CA PRO A 243 37.03 -17.65 -23.67
C PRO A 243 38.49 -18.07 -23.61
N THR A 244 38.73 -19.32 -23.98
CA THR A 244 40.07 -19.82 -24.25
C THR A 244 40.56 -19.02 -25.43
N THR A 245 41.65 -18.28 -25.22
CA THR A 245 42.41 -17.60 -26.26
C THR A 245 42.68 -18.57 -27.41
N ALA A 246 41.92 -18.42 -28.49
CA ALA A 246 42.17 -19.08 -29.77
C ALA A 246 42.84 -18.08 -30.73
N PRO A 247 43.69 -18.55 -31.64
CA PRO A 247 44.70 -17.72 -32.30
C PRO A 247 44.15 -16.96 -33.52
N THR A 248 44.68 -15.73 -33.68
CA THR A 248 45.00 -15.02 -34.94
C THR A 248 44.45 -15.55 -36.26
N SER A 249 43.45 -14.85 -36.82
CA SER A 249 43.60 -13.95 -37.99
C SER A 249 42.22 -13.66 -38.58
N PRO A 250 41.87 -12.38 -38.85
CA PRO A 250 40.66 -12.08 -39.60
C PRO A 250 40.86 -12.54 -41.04
N ALA A 251 40.07 -13.52 -41.49
CA ALA A 251 39.93 -13.77 -42.91
C ALA A 251 39.46 -12.46 -43.57
N ALA A 252 40.11 -12.08 -44.66
CA ALA A 252 39.77 -10.90 -45.46
C ALA A 252 38.25 -10.85 -45.74
N PRO A 253 37.63 -9.65 -45.83
CA PRO A 253 36.19 -9.54 -46.07
C PRO A 253 35.86 -10.30 -47.35
N SER A 254 35.06 -11.36 -47.21
CA SER A 254 34.44 -12.03 -48.33
C SER A 254 33.69 -10.97 -49.13
N LEU A 255 33.98 -10.88 -50.42
CA LEU A 255 33.30 -9.96 -51.33
C LEU A 255 31.79 -10.14 -51.13
N ALA A 256 31.08 -9.06 -50.78
CA ALA A 256 29.64 -9.14 -50.51
C ALA A 256 28.96 -9.82 -51.71
N PRO A 257 28.21 -10.91 -51.50
CA PRO A 257 27.55 -11.59 -52.60
C PRO A 257 26.64 -10.60 -53.31
N SER A 258 26.81 -10.45 -54.62
CA SER A 258 26.12 -9.46 -55.44
C SER A 258 24.72 -9.90 -55.89
N GLU A 259 24.22 -11.01 -55.35
CA GLU A 259 22.92 -11.59 -55.66
C GLU A 259 22.07 -11.72 -54.37
N PRO A 260 20.75 -11.43 -54.43
CA PRO A 260 19.87 -11.48 -53.26
C PRO A 260 19.85 -12.83 -52.53
N VAL A 261 19.86 -13.94 -53.30
CA VAL A 261 19.88 -15.30 -52.75
C VAL A 261 21.16 -15.56 -51.95
N GLY A 262 22.29 -14.99 -52.38
CA GLY A 262 23.56 -15.08 -51.66
C GLY A 262 23.51 -14.34 -50.33
N LEU A 263 22.95 -13.13 -50.30
CA LEU A 263 22.77 -12.34 -49.09
C LEU A 263 21.82 -13.03 -48.08
N ILE A 264 20.71 -13.59 -48.56
CA ILE A 264 19.75 -14.33 -47.72
C ILE A 264 20.37 -15.60 -47.12
N ARG A 265 21.24 -16.30 -47.88
CA ARG A 265 21.97 -17.46 -47.35
C ARG A 265 22.95 -17.07 -46.24
N VAL A 266 23.64 -15.93 -46.38
CA VAL A 266 24.54 -15.42 -45.33
C VAL A 266 23.76 -15.05 -44.07
N LEU A 267 22.61 -14.38 -44.22
CA LEU A 267 21.70 -14.08 -43.10
C LEU A 267 21.22 -15.36 -42.39
N ARG A 268 20.84 -16.40 -43.15
CA ARG A 268 20.43 -17.69 -42.57
C ARG A 268 21.58 -18.38 -41.84
N ALA A 269 22.80 -18.36 -42.39
CA ALA A 269 23.98 -18.93 -41.73
C ALA A 269 24.32 -18.21 -40.42
N TRP A 270 24.19 -16.88 -40.40
CA TRP A 270 24.37 -16.08 -39.18
C TRP A 270 23.30 -16.37 -38.12
N HIS A 271 22.05 -16.62 -38.52
CA HIS A 271 21.01 -17.05 -37.57
C HIS A 271 21.34 -18.39 -36.88
N LEU A 272 21.90 -19.34 -37.64
CA LEU A 272 22.18 -20.69 -37.18
C LEU A 272 23.52 -20.81 -36.43
N SER A 273 24.40 -19.81 -36.52
CA SER A 273 25.74 -19.86 -35.92
C SER A 273 25.78 -20.05 -34.39
N PRO A 274 24.80 -19.63 -33.57
CA PRO A 274 24.76 -19.95 -32.14
C PRO A 274 24.44 -21.42 -31.84
N TYR A 275 23.87 -22.14 -32.82
CA TYR A 275 23.39 -23.52 -32.67
C TYR A 275 24.29 -24.55 -33.38
N GLU A 276 25.23 -24.09 -34.22
CA GLU A 276 26.13 -24.93 -35.00
C GLU A 276 27.59 -24.81 -34.53
N ALA A 277 28.18 -25.93 -34.10
CA ALA A 277 29.57 -25.96 -33.68
C ALA A 277 30.52 -25.74 -34.88
N GLY A 278 31.32 -24.67 -34.84
CA GLY A 278 32.32 -24.33 -35.86
C GLY A 278 31.86 -23.33 -36.94
N ALA A 279 30.66 -22.76 -36.82
CA ALA A 279 30.21 -21.69 -37.71
C ALA A 279 30.98 -20.37 -37.46
N PRO A 280 31.36 -19.61 -38.51
CA PRO A 280 32.00 -18.31 -38.34
C PRO A 280 31.05 -17.33 -37.62
N GLN A 281 31.47 -16.84 -36.45
CA GLN A 281 30.73 -15.85 -35.67
C GLN A 281 30.96 -14.46 -36.25
N HIS A 282 30.08 -14.03 -37.16
CA HIS A 282 30.07 -12.63 -37.59
C HIS A 282 29.50 -11.73 -36.50
N THR A 283 30.21 -10.65 -36.17
CA THR A 283 29.70 -9.60 -35.28
C THR A 283 28.61 -8.78 -35.99
N LEU A 284 27.75 -8.11 -35.22
CA LEU A 284 26.70 -7.24 -35.78
C LEU A 284 27.26 -6.19 -36.75
N GLU A 285 28.42 -5.60 -36.43
CA GLU A 285 29.11 -4.64 -37.30
C GLU A 285 29.59 -5.27 -38.62
N GLN A 286 30.12 -6.49 -38.57
CA GLN A 286 30.53 -7.22 -39.77
C GLN A 286 29.33 -7.57 -40.65
N MET A 287 28.19 -7.92 -40.05
CA MET A 287 26.95 -8.18 -40.76
C MET A 287 26.35 -6.92 -41.37
N ARG A 288 26.38 -5.79 -40.65
CA ARG A 288 26.00 -4.47 -41.17
C ARG A 288 26.82 -4.12 -42.41
N ASP A 289 28.12 -4.32 -42.38
CA ASP A 289 29.00 -3.95 -43.48
C ASP A 289 28.81 -4.89 -44.68
N LEU A 290 28.83 -6.21 -44.46
CA LEU A 290 28.69 -7.20 -45.52
C LEU A 290 27.31 -7.16 -46.19
N VAL A 291 26.23 -7.15 -45.40
CA VAL A 291 24.86 -7.09 -45.94
C VAL A 291 24.57 -5.69 -46.48
N GLY A 292 25.03 -4.65 -45.79
CA GLY A 292 24.81 -3.27 -46.21
C GLY A 292 25.51 -2.90 -47.52
N ASP A 293 26.74 -3.38 -47.76
CA ASP A 293 27.43 -3.18 -49.03
C ASP A 293 26.76 -3.96 -50.17
N GLY A 294 26.25 -5.17 -49.89
CA GLY A 294 25.48 -5.97 -50.85
C GLY A 294 24.17 -5.29 -51.26
N VAL A 295 23.38 -4.84 -50.28
CA VAL A 295 22.12 -4.12 -50.51
C VAL A 295 22.37 -2.80 -51.25
N LEU A 296 23.43 -2.05 -50.89
CA LEU A 296 23.80 -0.81 -51.58
C LEU A 296 24.22 -1.06 -53.04
N ASN A 297 24.92 -2.15 -53.32
CA ASN A 297 25.32 -2.52 -54.68
C ASN A 297 24.10 -2.85 -55.55
N LEU A 298 23.14 -3.60 -55.02
CA LEU A 298 21.85 -3.87 -55.69
C LEU A 298 21.09 -2.56 -55.96
N ALA A 299 21.03 -1.66 -54.97
CA ALA A 299 20.39 -0.36 -55.10
C ALA A 299 21.06 0.52 -56.18
N THR A 300 22.40 0.54 -56.22
CA THR A 300 23.19 1.32 -57.19
C THR A 300 23.01 0.79 -58.63
N ARG A 301 22.71 -0.50 -58.80
CA ARG A 301 22.39 -1.12 -60.09
C ARG A 301 20.94 -0.94 -60.53
N GLY A 302 20.11 -0.24 -59.75
CA GLY A 302 18.67 -0.07 -60.00
C GLY A 302 17.82 -1.30 -59.68
N GLN A 303 18.38 -2.31 -59.00
CA GLN A 303 17.66 -3.51 -58.58
C GLN A 303 17.02 -3.30 -57.20
N THR A 304 16.14 -2.30 -57.09
CA THR A 304 15.53 -1.89 -55.82
C THR A 304 14.62 -2.97 -55.21
N ASP A 305 13.87 -3.70 -56.04
CA ASP A 305 12.96 -4.76 -55.55
C ASP A 305 13.74 -5.95 -54.96
N GLU A 306 14.89 -6.26 -55.56
CA GLU A 306 15.82 -7.28 -55.06
C GLU A 306 16.47 -6.86 -53.74
N ALA A 307 16.84 -5.59 -53.61
CA ALA A 307 17.35 -5.02 -52.36
C ALA A 307 16.27 -5.03 -51.25
N ALA A 308 15.03 -4.67 -51.57
CA ALA A 308 13.88 -4.73 -50.67
C ALA A 308 13.60 -6.17 -50.20
N GLN A 309 13.72 -7.16 -51.09
CA GLN A 309 13.56 -8.57 -50.74
C GLN A 309 14.59 -9.03 -49.69
N VAL A 310 15.83 -8.55 -49.75
CA VAL A 310 16.84 -8.84 -48.73
C VAL A 310 16.46 -8.22 -47.38
N LEU A 311 15.97 -6.97 -47.36
CA LEU A 311 15.50 -6.32 -46.14
C LEU A 311 14.31 -7.07 -45.51
N ARG A 312 13.33 -7.46 -46.33
CA ARG A 312 12.19 -8.29 -45.89
C ARG A 312 12.62 -9.67 -45.41
N ALA A 313 13.70 -10.24 -45.94
CA ALA A 313 14.23 -11.51 -45.45
C ALA A 313 14.86 -11.39 -44.05
N ILE A 314 15.44 -10.24 -43.70
CA ILE A 314 15.88 -9.94 -42.33
C ILE A 314 14.67 -9.81 -41.41
N ALA A 315 13.59 -9.21 -41.89
CA ALA A 315 12.31 -9.15 -41.18
C ALA A 315 11.48 -10.44 -41.27
N GLY A 316 11.94 -11.47 -41.98
CA GLY A 316 11.16 -12.67 -42.31
C GLY A 316 11.06 -13.69 -41.16
N PRO A 317 10.68 -14.95 -41.44
CA PRO A 317 10.34 -15.98 -40.44
C PRO A 317 11.52 -16.49 -39.56
N PHE A 318 12.67 -15.84 -39.63
CA PHE A 318 13.82 -16.11 -38.78
C PHE A 318 13.77 -15.13 -37.61
N ASP A 319 13.57 -15.63 -36.38
CA ASP A 319 13.48 -14.81 -35.18
C ASP A 319 14.90 -14.33 -34.80
N PHE A 320 15.41 -13.31 -35.48
CA PHE A 320 16.73 -12.74 -35.23
C PHE A 320 16.70 -11.87 -33.98
N ARG A 321 17.40 -12.29 -32.92
CA ARG A 321 17.54 -11.49 -31.69
C ARG A 321 18.05 -10.07 -31.95
N ASP A 322 18.97 -9.90 -32.90
CA ASP A 322 19.58 -8.61 -33.29
C ASP A 322 19.04 -8.05 -34.63
N GLY A 323 17.99 -8.67 -35.18
CA GLY A 323 17.41 -8.30 -36.49
C GLY A 323 16.93 -6.85 -36.58
N PRO A 324 16.16 -6.32 -35.59
CA PRO A 324 15.74 -4.93 -35.60
C PRO A 324 16.91 -3.94 -35.54
N LEU A 325 17.97 -4.25 -34.78
CA LEU A 325 19.16 -3.41 -34.69
C LEU A 325 19.93 -3.40 -36.03
N LEU A 326 20.04 -4.55 -36.69
CA LEU A 326 20.65 -4.64 -38.02
C LEU A 326 19.85 -3.84 -39.05
N LEU A 327 18.52 -4.00 -39.10
CA LEU A 327 17.64 -3.23 -39.99
C LEU A 327 17.81 -1.73 -39.80
N ARG A 328 17.89 -1.27 -38.54
CA ARG A 328 18.10 0.15 -38.22
C ARG A 328 19.42 0.68 -38.74
N GLN A 329 20.52 -0.05 -38.53
CA GLN A 329 21.84 0.35 -39.01
C GLN A 329 21.94 0.34 -40.54
N LEU A 330 21.25 -0.61 -41.20
CA LEU A 330 21.14 -0.65 -42.66
C LEU A 330 20.35 0.55 -43.19
N ALA A 331 19.25 0.92 -42.53
CA ALA A 331 18.45 2.09 -42.87
C ALA A 331 19.28 3.39 -42.80
N ASP A 332 20.04 3.59 -41.71
CA ASP A 332 20.94 4.74 -41.55
C ASP A 332 21.96 4.82 -42.69
N LYS A 333 22.57 3.68 -43.05
CA LYS A 333 23.56 3.58 -44.15
C LYS A 333 22.92 3.89 -45.52
N LEU A 334 21.73 3.39 -45.79
CA LEU A 334 21.00 3.64 -47.05
C LEU A 334 20.58 5.10 -47.19
N ARG A 335 20.10 5.70 -46.11
CA ARG A 335 19.73 7.13 -46.05
C ARG A 335 20.94 8.03 -46.31
N GLN A 336 22.08 7.75 -45.68
CA GLN A 336 23.32 8.51 -45.91
C GLN A 336 23.81 8.46 -47.36
N LYS A 337 23.42 7.42 -48.11
CA LYS A 337 23.78 7.23 -49.52
C LYS A 337 22.69 7.70 -50.50
N GLY A 338 21.60 8.29 -50.00
CA GLY A 338 20.53 8.88 -50.82
C GLY A 338 19.51 7.86 -51.37
N HIS A 339 19.44 6.66 -50.81
CA HIS A 339 18.45 5.64 -51.17
C HIS A 339 17.23 5.69 -50.23
N ASP A 340 16.49 6.80 -50.28
CA ASP A 340 15.44 7.13 -49.30
C ASP A 340 14.30 6.09 -49.25
N ALA A 341 13.87 5.53 -50.39
CA ALA A 341 12.84 4.50 -50.43
C ALA A 341 13.27 3.20 -49.70
N LEU A 342 14.48 2.69 -49.96
CA LEU A 342 14.99 1.50 -49.29
C LEU A 342 15.29 1.76 -47.80
N ALA A 343 15.72 2.99 -47.47
CA ALA A 343 15.87 3.41 -46.09
C ALA A 343 14.52 3.47 -45.36
N ALA A 344 13.48 4.02 -45.98
CA ALA A 344 12.13 4.06 -45.43
C ALA A 344 11.58 2.65 -45.16
N GLU A 345 11.74 1.72 -46.10
CA GLU A 345 11.34 0.32 -45.90
C GLU A 345 12.12 -0.35 -44.75
N ALA A 346 13.44 -0.14 -44.66
CA ALA A 346 14.25 -0.69 -43.57
C ALA A 346 13.86 -0.10 -42.19
N TYR A 347 13.58 1.21 -42.10
CA TYR A 347 13.10 1.83 -40.87
C TYR A 347 11.68 1.36 -40.49
N ALA A 348 10.78 1.16 -41.46
CA ALA A 348 9.44 0.62 -41.20
C ALA A 348 9.51 -0.81 -40.64
N LEU A 349 10.32 -1.67 -41.26
CA LEU A 349 10.55 -3.05 -40.80
C LEU A 349 11.26 -3.11 -39.43
N THR A 350 12.12 -2.13 -39.14
CA THR A 350 12.74 -1.98 -37.81
C THR A 350 11.67 -1.85 -36.74
N TRP A 351 10.70 -0.95 -36.93
CA TRP A 351 9.61 -0.75 -35.97
C TRP A 351 8.75 -2.01 -35.85
N VAL A 352 8.25 -2.55 -36.98
CA VAL A 352 7.38 -3.74 -37.01
C VAL A 352 7.98 -4.92 -36.23
N ARG A 353 9.31 -5.11 -36.26
CA ARG A 353 10.00 -6.23 -35.61
C ARG A 353 10.59 -5.92 -34.24
N THR A 354 10.60 -4.67 -33.80
CA THR A 354 11.02 -4.34 -32.44
C THR A 354 9.91 -4.78 -31.48
N ARG A 355 10.21 -5.69 -30.56
CA ARG A 355 9.25 -6.11 -29.53
C ARG A 355 9.04 -4.94 -28.57
N GLY A 356 7.83 -4.40 -28.54
CA GLY A 356 7.39 -3.29 -27.69
C GLY A 356 7.42 -3.58 -26.19
N GLN A 357 8.63 -3.74 -25.61
CA GLN A 357 8.93 -4.04 -24.20
C GLN A 357 9.05 -5.52 -23.79
N GLY A 358 9.08 -6.45 -24.76
CA GLY A 358 9.22 -7.89 -24.51
C GLY A 358 7.89 -8.60 -24.21
N GLY A 359 7.92 -9.92 -23.99
CA GLY A 359 6.71 -10.71 -23.72
C GLY A 359 6.00 -11.25 -24.97
N TRP A 360 4.67 -11.16 -25.00
CA TRP A 360 3.79 -11.76 -26.02
C TRP A 360 3.51 -10.87 -27.24
N LEU A 361 3.97 -9.61 -27.22
CA LEU A 361 3.84 -8.65 -28.31
C LEU A 361 4.88 -8.92 -29.40
N ASN A 362 4.42 -9.27 -30.61
CA ASN A 362 5.30 -9.63 -31.74
C ASN A 362 5.26 -8.64 -32.91
N PHE A 363 4.55 -7.52 -32.76
CA PHE A 363 4.33 -6.54 -33.82
C PHE A 363 4.40 -5.12 -33.26
N GLY A 364 5.50 -4.41 -33.54
CA GLY A 364 5.68 -3.01 -33.15
C GLY A 364 5.43 -2.70 -31.67
N GLY A 365 5.09 -1.44 -31.39
CA GLY A 365 4.78 -0.92 -30.05
C GLY A 365 5.35 0.48 -29.82
N GLU A 366 5.55 0.85 -28.55
CA GLU A 366 6.13 2.13 -28.14
C GLU A 366 7.63 2.26 -28.48
N THR A 367 8.33 1.14 -28.60
CA THR A 367 9.76 1.12 -28.93
C THR A 367 9.97 1.33 -30.43
N ALA A 368 11.06 2.00 -30.79
CA ALA A 368 11.42 2.32 -32.19
C ALA A 368 10.39 3.18 -32.97
N LEU A 369 9.48 3.91 -32.29
CA LEU A 369 8.57 4.88 -32.93
C LEU A 369 9.32 5.98 -33.70
N ASP A 370 10.55 6.29 -33.31
CA ASP A 370 11.43 7.22 -34.00
C ASP A 370 11.88 6.70 -35.38
N ALA A 371 12.10 5.39 -35.52
CA ALA A 371 12.34 4.75 -36.80
C ALA A 371 11.10 4.87 -37.70
N LEU A 372 9.91 4.59 -37.16
CA LEU A 372 8.65 4.75 -37.90
C LEU A 372 8.43 6.20 -38.38
N ARG A 373 8.65 7.20 -37.50
CA ARG A 373 8.60 8.62 -37.87
C ARG A 373 9.57 8.96 -39.00
N THR A 374 10.78 8.42 -38.91
CA THR A 374 11.82 8.63 -39.94
C THR A 374 11.41 8.00 -41.28
N ALA A 375 10.85 6.79 -41.26
CA ALA A 375 10.33 6.12 -42.44
C ALA A 375 9.23 6.96 -43.12
N ALA A 376 8.24 7.41 -42.34
CA ALA A 376 7.12 8.21 -42.85
C ALA A 376 7.55 9.58 -43.39
N GLN A 377 8.63 10.16 -42.87
CA GLN A 377 9.23 11.40 -43.38
C GLN A 377 9.96 11.20 -44.71
N LEU A 378 10.61 10.06 -44.90
CA LEU A 378 11.34 9.72 -46.13
C LEU A 378 10.38 9.34 -47.26
N ASP A 379 9.46 8.40 -46.99
CA ASP A 379 8.44 7.96 -47.95
C ASP A 379 7.21 7.43 -47.19
N ARG A 380 6.19 8.28 -47.05
CA ARG A 380 4.95 7.94 -46.35
C ARG A 380 4.19 6.80 -47.00
N THR A 381 4.03 6.85 -48.33
CA THR A 381 3.21 5.87 -49.07
C THR A 381 3.84 4.49 -49.02
N LEU A 382 5.16 4.41 -49.18
CA LEU A 382 5.89 3.15 -49.02
C LEU A 382 5.80 2.61 -47.60
N THR A 383 5.99 3.47 -46.60
CA THR A 383 5.91 3.09 -45.18
C THR A 383 4.56 2.48 -44.83
N HIS A 384 3.46 3.11 -45.26
CA HIS A 384 2.11 2.59 -45.02
C HIS A 384 1.91 1.24 -45.69
N ARG A 385 2.32 1.10 -46.96
CA ARG A 385 2.21 -0.15 -47.71
C ARG A 385 2.98 -1.29 -47.01
N VAL A 386 4.22 -1.06 -46.59
CA VAL A 386 5.05 -2.06 -45.91
C VAL A 386 4.38 -2.52 -44.62
N ILE A 387 3.85 -1.61 -43.82
CA ILE A 387 3.19 -1.95 -42.54
C ILE A 387 1.90 -2.73 -42.78
N THR A 388 1.10 -2.37 -43.79
CA THR A 388 -0.09 -3.13 -44.18
C THR A 388 0.27 -4.54 -44.64
N GLU A 389 1.25 -4.69 -45.53
CA GLU A 389 1.71 -6.00 -46.02
C GLU A 389 2.20 -6.89 -44.86
N GLU A 390 2.92 -6.32 -43.89
CA GLU A 390 3.39 -7.04 -42.72
C GLU A 390 2.26 -7.43 -41.76
N ALA A 391 1.28 -6.55 -41.54
CA ALA A 391 0.11 -6.87 -40.74
C ALA A 391 -0.72 -8.00 -41.38
N GLU A 392 -0.96 -7.93 -42.69
CA GLU A 392 -1.65 -8.97 -43.46
C GLU A 392 -0.90 -10.31 -43.42
N ALA A 393 0.43 -10.28 -43.52
CA ALA A 393 1.27 -11.47 -43.44
C ALA A 393 1.17 -12.15 -42.07
N VAL A 394 1.19 -11.38 -40.99
CA VAL A 394 1.05 -11.91 -39.62
C VAL A 394 -0.33 -12.52 -39.41
N VAL A 395 -1.41 -11.84 -39.83
CA VAL A 395 -2.79 -12.34 -39.72
C VAL A 395 -2.98 -13.62 -40.54
N SER A 396 -2.46 -13.65 -41.77
CA SER A 396 -2.61 -14.78 -42.69
C SER A 396 -1.82 -16.03 -42.28
N ALA A 397 -0.71 -15.86 -41.54
CA ALA A 397 0.15 -16.96 -41.12
C ALA A 397 -0.51 -17.91 -40.09
N GLY A 398 -1.61 -17.49 -39.43
CA GLY A 398 -2.42 -18.34 -38.55
C GLY A 398 -1.67 -18.98 -37.37
N ARG A 399 -0.48 -18.48 -37.01
CA ARG A 399 0.33 -18.98 -35.88
C ARG A 399 -0.11 -18.29 -34.58
N TYR A 400 0.15 -18.95 -33.44
CA TYR A 400 0.18 -18.27 -32.14
C TYR A 400 1.10 -17.04 -32.25
N GLY A 401 0.56 -15.83 -32.05
CA GLY A 401 1.35 -14.59 -32.16
C GLY A 401 0.74 -13.43 -32.96
N THR A 402 -0.54 -13.47 -33.37
CA THR A 402 -1.25 -12.33 -34.00
C THR A 402 -1.59 -11.20 -33.02
N HIS A 403 -1.02 -11.21 -31.84
CA HIS A 403 -1.33 -10.31 -30.74
C HIS A 403 -0.34 -9.13 -30.70
N GLY A 404 -0.83 -7.94 -30.39
CA GLY A 404 -0.14 -6.66 -30.31
C GLY A 404 -0.34 -5.74 -31.51
N ILE A 405 -0.95 -6.21 -32.61
CA ILE A 405 -1.07 -5.42 -33.85
C ILE A 405 -1.99 -4.21 -33.62
N THR A 406 -3.17 -4.43 -33.03
CA THR A 406 -4.15 -3.37 -32.80
C THR A 406 -3.55 -2.32 -31.87
N GLN A 407 -3.01 -2.74 -30.73
CA GLN A 407 -2.34 -1.87 -29.76
C GLN A 407 -1.21 -1.05 -30.42
N ALA A 408 -0.33 -1.70 -31.19
CA ALA A 408 0.80 -1.03 -31.83
C ALA A 408 0.35 0.01 -32.87
N LEU A 409 -0.70 -0.28 -33.65
CA LEU A 409 -1.26 0.67 -34.60
C LEU A 409 -1.89 1.86 -33.86
N VAL A 410 -2.71 1.63 -32.83
CA VAL A 410 -3.30 2.69 -32.01
C VAL A 410 -2.21 3.59 -31.42
N PHE A 411 -1.16 3.01 -30.84
CA PHE A 411 -0.01 3.77 -30.33
C PHE A 411 0.66 4.62 -31.41
N ALA A 412 0.96 4.03 -32.56
CA ALA A 412 1.65 4.73 -33.64
C ALA A 412 0.80 5.89 -34.20
N PHE A 413 -0.53 5.75 -34.28
CA PHE A 413 -1.42 6.84 -34.67
C PHE A 413 -1.56 7.90 -33.57
N ALA A 414 -1.69 7.52 -32.30
CA ALA A 414 -1.75 8.45 -31.17
C ALA A 414 -0.47 9.28 -31.04
N GLN A 415 0.69 8.67 -31.30
CA GLN A 415 2.01 9.31 -31.28
C GLN A 415 2.41 9.98 -32.60
N GLN A 416 1.48 10.08 -33.56
CA GLN A 416 1.62 10.73 -34.87
C GLN A 416 2.81 10.18 -35.69
N ALA A 417 3.15 8.90 -35.51
CA ALA A 417 4.33 8.30 -36.10
C ALA A 417 4.20 8.04 -37.61
N PHE A 418 2.97 7.96 -38.13
CA PHE A 418 2.66 7.73 -39.54
C PHE A 418 2.76 8.97 -40.43
N GLY A 419 3.11 10.12 -39.86
CA GLY A 419 3.30 11.37 -40.61
C GLY A 419 2.03 11.96 -41.22
N LEU A 420 0.85 11.59 -40.71
CA LEU A 420 -0.45 12.20 -41.05
C LEU A 420 -0.61 13.55 -40.32
N PRO A 421 -1.54 14.42 -40.77
CA PRO A 421 -1.94 15.58 -39.98
C PRO A 421 -2.33 15.15 -38.54
N PRO A 422 -1.97 15.93 -37.50
CA PRO A 422 -2.19 15.52 -36.10
C PRO A 422 -3.63 15.10 -35.78
N ASN A 423 -4.61 15.86 -36.27
CA ASN A 423 -6.03 15.58 -36.02
C ASN A 423 -6.46 14.28 -36.72
N ASP A 424 -6.15 14.12 -38.00
CA ASP A 424 -6.49 12.93 -38.78
C ASP A 424 -5.84 11.66 -38.19
N SER A 425 -4.60 11.77 -37.72
CA SER A 425 -3.88 10.67 -37.07
C SER A 425 -4.57 10.25 -35.79
N LEU A 426 -4.93 11.21 -34.95
CA LEU A 426 -5.58 10.94 -33.66
C LEU A 426 -7.01 10.41 -33.85
N ASP A 427 -7.76 10.95 -34.81
CA ASP A 427 -9.09 10.45 -35.18
C ASP A 427 -9.05 8.99 -35.60
N LEU A 428 -8.05 8.61 -36.40
CA LEU A 428 -7.86 7.22 -36.80
C LEU A 428 -7.45 6.33 -35.62
N ALA A 429 -6.65 6.83 -34.67
CA ALA A 429 -6.31 6.08 -33.46
C ALA A 429 -7.56 5.71 -32.65
N PHE A 430 -8.46 6.67 -32.43
CA PHE A 430 -9.72 6.43 -31.73
C PHE A 430 -10.66 5.53 -32.54
N ALA A 431 -10.78 5.74 -33.85
CA ALA A 431 -11.62 4.88 -34.69
C ALA A 431 -11.14 3.41 -34.67
N LEU A 432 -9.83 3.17 -34.73
CA LEU A 432 -9.25 1.83 -34.62
C LEU A 432 -9.55 1.21 -33.25
N TRP A 433 -9.44 1.99 -32.17
CA TRP A 433 -9.78 1.53 -30.83
C TRP A 433 -11.27 1.17 -30.73
N ASP A 434 -12.17 2.04 -31.21
CA ASP A 434 -13.64 1.83 -31.13
C ASP A 434 -14.09 0.58 -31.91
N GLU A 435 -13.52 0.36 -33.10
CA GLU A 435 -13.78 -0.84 -33.90
C GLU A 435 -13.27 -2.10 -33.20
N ALA A 436 -12.05 -2.05 -32.65
CA ALA A 436 -11.51 -3.18 -31.90
C ALA A 436 -12.32 -3.48 -30.63
N ALA A 437 -12.76 -2.44 -29.91
CA ALA A 437 -13.61 -2.56 -28.73
C ALA A 437 -14.93 -3.25 -29.05
N THR A 438 -15.58 -2.85 -30.15
CA THR A 438 -16.82 -3.47 -30.64
C THR A 438 -16.63 -4.96 -30.91
N VAL A 439 -15.53 -5.34 -31.56
CA VAL A 439 -15.22 -6.75 -31.87
C VAL A 439 -14.96 -7.54 -30.59
N ILE A 440 -14.14 -7.04 -29.67
CA ILE A 440 -13.76 -7.77 -28.45
C ILE A 440 -14.96 -7.88 -27.50
N GLU A 441 -15.76 -6.82 -27.34
CA GLU A 441 -16.98 -6.85 -26.53
C GLU A 441 -17.97 -7.89 -27.03
N SER A 442 -18.12 -8.03 -28.36
CA SER A 442 -18.95 -9.09 -28.94
C SER A 442 -18.45 -10.50 -28.63
N ARG A 443 -17.23 -10.71 -28.13
CA ARG A 443 -16.72 -12.04 -27.78
C ARG A 443 -16.85 -12.38 -26.30
N ALA A 444 -17.20 -11.41 -25.46
CA ALA A 444 -17.44 -11.56 -24.02
C ALA A 444 -18.85 -11.06 -23.66
N PRO A 445 -19.92 -11.73 -24.14
CA PRO A 445 -21.30 -11.27 -23.95
C PRO A 445 -21.68 -11.17 -22.47
N ARG A 446 -22.44 -10.13 -22.13
CA ARG A 446 -23.04 -9.93 -20.80
C ARG A 446 -24.08 -11.03 -20.55
N VAL A 447 -23.95 -11.75 -19.43
CA VAL A 447 -24.80 -12.89 -19.05
C VAL A 447 -25.77 -12.50 -17.95
N HIS A 448 -25.35 -11.64 -17.02
CA HIS A 448 -26.15 -11.22 -15.88
C HIS A 448 -25.81 -9.78 -15.46
N ASP A 449 -26.70 -9.08 -14.76
CA ASP A 449 -26.43 -7.72 -14.27
C ASP A 449 -25.25 -7.66 -13.28
N SER A 450 -24.90 -8.78 -12.65
CA SER A 450 -23.71 -8.92 -11.79
C SER A 450 -22.39 -8.89 -12.54
N ASP A 451 -22.44 -8.92 -13.88
CA ASP A 451 -21.26 -8.80 -14.73
C ASP A 451 -20.77 -7.35 -14.87
N ASP A 452 -21.61 -6.39 -14.49
CA ASP A 452 -21.29 -4.97 -14.56
C ASP A 452 -20.62 -4.48 -13.26
N PRO A 453 -19.81 -3.41 -13.37
CA PRO A 453 -19.25 -2.72 -12.22
C PRO A 453 -20.31 -2.31 -11.21
N GLN A 454 -20.06 -2.66 -9.94
CA GLN A 454 -20.84 -2.13 -8.81
C GLN A 454 -20.79 -0.60 -8.77
N HIS A 455 -19.63 -0.03 -9.10
CA HIS A 455 -19.40 1.40 -9.20
C HIS A 455 -18.87 1.75 -10.59
N PRO A 456 -19.76 1.99 -11.58
CA PRO A 456 -19.36 2.33 -12.94
C PRO A 456 -18.73 3.73 -12.98
N TYR A 457 -17.54 3.83 -13.55
CA TYR A 457 -16.92 5.11 -13.88
C TYR A 457 -17.71 5.79 -15.00
N ARG A 458 -17.98 7.09 -14.80
CA ARG A 458 -18.61 7.95 -15.79
C ARG A 458 -17.66 9.09 -16.10
N ALA A 459 -17.28 9.22 -17.37
CA ALA A 459 -16.50 10.36 -17.82
C ALA A 459 -17.28 11.68 -17.59
N PRO A 460 -16.61 12.79 -17.30
CA PRO A 460 -17.29 14.07 -17.07
C PRO A 460 -18.13 14.52 -18.29
N ASP A 461 -19.40 14.88 -18.07
CA ASP A 461 -20.32 15.29 -19.15
C ASP A 461 -19.81 16.52 -19.94
N ASN A 462 -19.10 17.43 -19.27
CA ASN A 462 -18.51 18.65 -19.85
C ASN A 462 -16.99 18.65 -19.67
N ASP A 463 -16.34 17.62 -20.21
CA ASP A 463 -14.90 17.50 -20.16
C ASP A 463 -14.21 18.56 -21.04
N ASN A 464 -13.43 19.43 -20.41
CA ASN A 464 -12.69 20.51 -21.07
C ASN A 464 -11.30 20.06 -21.59
N GLY A 465 -10.97 18.77 -21.46
CA GLY A 465 -9.71 18.20 -21.91
C GLY A 465 -8.52 18.52 -20.99
N THR A 466 -8.74 18.93 -19.74
CA THR A 466 -7.63 19.07 -18.78
C THR A 466 -7.01 17.71 -18.45
N PRO A 467 -5.67 17.62 -18.27
CA PRO A 467 -5.00 16.35 -17.93
C PRO A 467 -5.56 15.69 -16.66
N ALA A 468 -5.70 16.45 -15.57
CA ALA A 468 -6.40 16.06 -14.36
C ALA A 468 -7.69 16.89 -14.23
N PRO A 469 -8.88 16.34 -14.47
CA PRO A 469 -10.13 17.05 -14.20
C PRO A 469 -10.33 17.17 -12.68
N GLY A 470 -10.82 18.33 -12.24
CA GLY A 470 -11.13 18.59 -10.83
C GLY A 470 -9.92 18.98 -9.96
N ASP A 471 -10.08 18.82 -8.64
CA ASP A 471 -9.07 19.21 -7.64
C ASP A 471 -8.23 17.99 -7.23
N LEU A 472 -6.95 18.01 -7.62
CA LEU A 472 -6.00 16.94 -7.34
C LEU A 472 -5.70 16.82 -5.83
N ASP A 473 -5.65 17.93 -5.10
CA ASP A 473 -5.35 17.89 -3.66
C ASP A 473 -6.51 17.26 -2.90
N HIS A 474 -7.74 17.55 -3.33
CA HIS A 474 -8.94 16.86 -2.85
C HIS A 474 -8.89 15.35 -3.15
N ALA A 475 -8.52 14.93 -4.36
CA ALA A 475 -8.38 13.50 -4.70
C ALA A 475 -7.39 12.77 -3.76
N PHE A 476 -6.26 13.40 -3.46
CA PHE A 476 -5.27 12.85 -2.52
C PHE A 476 -5.79 12.80 -1.09
N ALA A 477 -6.54 13.82 -0.65
CA ALA A 477 -7.19 13.81 0.66
C ALA A 477 -8.25 12.68 0.75
N THR A 478 -9.10 12.52 -0.26
CA THR A 478 -10.10 11.44 -0.37
C THR A 478 -9.44 10.07 -0.33
N ALA A 479 -8.38 9.85 -1.11
CA ALA A 479 -7.64 8.59 -1.09
C ALA A 479 -6.91 8.36 0.26
N THR A 480 -6.51 9.41 0.97
CA THR A 480 -5.93 9.30 2.32
C THR A 480 -7.00 8.85 3.32
N LEU A 481 -8.16 9.48 3.31
CA LEU A 481 -9.26 9.13 4.22
C LEU A 481 -9.83 7.73 3.93
N ALA A 482 -9.83 7.29 2.67
CA ALA A 482 -10.19 5.91 2.32
C ALA A 482 -9.35 4.85 3.07
N ALA A 483 -8.13 5.20 3.52
CA ALA A 483 -7.26 4.29 4.25
C ALA A 483 -7.78 3.91 5.64
N VAL A 484 -8.69 4.70 6.24
CA VAL A 484 -9.26 4.37 7.55
C VAL A 484 -10.09 3.09 7.49
N ALA A 485 -10.52 2.70 6.29
CA ALA A 485 -11.23 1.45 6.03
C ALA A 485 -10.34 0.21 6.02
N HIS A 486 -9.01 0.36 6.09
CA HIS A 486 -8.10 -0.78 6.11
C HIS A 486 -8.33 -1.64 7.39
N ALA A 487 -8.23 -2.97 7.30
CA ALA A 487 -8.49 -3.87 8.44
C ALA A 487 -7.33 -3.90 9.46
N ASP A 488 -6.08 -3.79 8.99
CA ASP A 488 -4.87 -3.68 9.82
C ASP A 488 -4.97 -2.53 10.84
N ARG A 489 -4.77 -2.84 12.12
CA ARG A 489 -4.80 -1.82 13.19
C ARG A 489 -3.67 -0.80 13.00
N GLU A 490 -2.50 -1.23 12.54
CA GLU A 490 -1.39 -0.31 12.26
C GLU A 490 -1.71 0.64 11.10
N GLY A 491 -2.23 0.10 10.00
CA GLY A 491 -2.74 0.87 8.86
C GLY A 491 -3.80 1.90 9.26
N LYS A 492 -4.76 1.52 10.10
CA LYS A 492 -5.77 2.46 10.63
C LYS A 492 -5.15 3.59 11.44
N ARG A 493 -4.21 3.29 12.35
CA ARG A 493 -3.51 4.33 13.13
C ARG A 493 -2.77 5.30 12.20
N ARG A 494 -2.05 4.80 11.18
CA ARG A 494 -1.38 5.65 10.18
C ARG A 494 -2.37 6.54 9.42
N ALA A 495 -3.50 5.96 8.99
CA ALA A 495 -4.56 6.69 8.29
C ALA A 495 -5.15 7.81 9.15
N MET A 496 -5.43 7.54 10.43
CA MET A 496 -5.95 8.54 11.37
C MET A 496 -4.95 9.67 11.63
N VAL A 497 -3.65 9.36 11.79
CA VAL A 497 -2.60 10.39 11.94
C VAL A 497 -2.43 11.22 10.66
N ALA A 498 -2.54 10.60 9.48
CA ALA A 498 -2.55 11.31 8.21
C ALA A 498 -3.75 12.26 8.11
N THR A 499 -4.96 11.79 8.44
CA THR A 499 -6.19 12.58 8.48
C THR A 499 -6.06 13.76 9.45
N ARG A 500 -5.51 13.56 10.64
CA ARG A 500 -5.24 14.64 11.60
C ARG A 500 -4.33 15.72 11.02
N SER A 501 -3.28 15.31 10.33
CA SER A 501 -2.35 16.22 9.65
C SER A 501 -3.06 17.01 8.55
N LEU A 502 -3.92 16.35 7.77
CA LEU A 502 -4.71 16.97 6.71
C LEU A 502 -5.73 17.99 7.23
N VAL A 503 -6.50 17.64 8.27
CA VAL A 503 -7.45 18.56 8.93
C VAL A 503 -6.74 19.83 9.40
N THR A 504 -5.53 19.69 9.96
CA THR A 504 -4.77 20.83 10.49
C THR A 504 -4.11 21.67 9.39
N LEU A 505 -3.54 21.02 8.38
CA LEU A 505 -2.65 21.68 7.41
C LEU A 505 -3.35 22.05 6.10
N ARG A 506 -4.38 21.31 5.69
CA ARG A 506 -5.12 21.46 4.42
C ARG A 506 -6.63 21.22 4.61
N PRO A 507 -7.31 21.99 5.47
CA PRO A 507 -8.72 21.76 5.79
C PRO A 507 -9.65 21.88 4.56
N GLU A 508 -9.37 22.77 3.62
CA GLU A 508 -10.22 23.00 2.44
C GLU A 508 -10.29 21.76 1.52
N ALA A 509 -9.14 21.13 1.21
CA ALA A 509 -9.10 19.89 0.43
C ALA A 509 -9.67 18.68 1.19
N THR A 510 -9.56 18.71 2.53
CA THR A 510 -9.98 17.62 3.42
C THR A 510 -11.48 17.61 3.69
N ALA A 511 -12.13 18.78 3.67
CA ALA A 511 -13.52 18.92 4.08
C ALA A 511 -14.50 18.04 3.28
N PRO A 512 -14.47 18.00 1.93
CA PRO A 512 -15.37 17.13 1.18
C PRO A 512 -15.01 15.65 1.32
N ALA A 513 -13.72 15.33 1.46
CA ALA A 513 -13.25 13.97 1.72
C ALA A 513 -13.79 13.44 3.06
N MET A 514 -13.82 14.30 4.09
CA MET A 514 -14.38 13.98 5.40
C MET A 514 -15.89 13.79 5.35
N ALA A 515 -16.61 14.62 4.59
CA ALA A 515 -18.05 14.44 4.39
C ALA A 515 -18.34 13.07 3.74
N LEU A 516 -17.63 12.72 2.66
CA LEU A 516 -17.75 11.40 2.03
C LEU A 516 -17.46 10.27 3.02
N ALA A 517 -16.39 10.39 3.84
CA ALA A 517 -16.05 9.39 4.84
C ALA A 517 -17.16 9.19 5.88
N LEU A 518 -17.70 10.27 6.44
CA LEU A 518 -18.78 10.23 7.43
C LEU A 518 -20.09 9.66 6.85
N GLU A 519 -20.34 9.83 5.56
CA GLU A 519 -21.52 9.31 4.87
C GLU A 519 -21.41 7.82 4.52
N GLN A 520 -20.22 7.37 4.11
CA GLN A 520 -20.04 6.02 3.55
C GLN A 520 -19.51 4.98 4.54
N LEU A 521 -18.88 5.40 5.65
CA LEU A 521 -18.27 4.49 6.63
C LEU A 521 -19.30 3.51 7.21
N SER A 522 -19.08 2.22 6.95
CA SER A 522 -19.97 1.14 7.41
C SER A 522 -19.68 0.65 8.83
N ASP A 523 -18.46 0.86 9.35
CA ASP A 523 -17.99 0.35 10.64
C ASP A 523 -18.21 1.36 11.80
N PRO A 524 -18.98 1.00 12.84
CA PRO A 524 -19.24 1.89 13.97
C PRO A 524 -18.01 2.33 14.76
N ALA A 525 -16.99 1.47 14.90
CA ALA A 525 -15.78 1.80 15.66
C ALA A 525 -14.95 2.86 14.93
N THR A 526 -14.69 2.64 13.64
CA THR A 526 -13.94 3.57 12.80
C THR A 526 -14.62 4.94 12.70
N LEU A 527 -15.96 4.95 12.58
CA LEU A 527 -16.74 6.19 12.58
C LEU A 527 -16.64 6.95 13.91
N MET A 528 -16.72 6.23 15.05
CA MET A 528 -16.51 6.81 16.38
C MET A 528 -15.11 7.43 16.51
N TRP A 529 -14.05 6.71 16.13
CA TRP A 529 -12.69 7.22 16.22
C TRP A 529 -12.46 8.47 15.35
N LEU A 530 -13.06 8.52 14.16
CA LEU A 530 -12.99 9.69 13.27
C LEU A 530 -13.68 10.92 13.89
N LEU A 531 -14.83 10.74 14.54
CA LEU A 531 -15.53 11.80 15.26
C LEU A 531 -14.76 12.27 16.50
N CYS A 532 -14.16 11.33 17.26
CA CYS A 532 -13.26 11.65 18.37
C CYS A 532 -12.07 12.51 17.90
N LEU A 533 -11.47 12.17 16.75
CA LEU A 533 -10.39 12.95 16.16
C LEU A 533 -10.83 14.38 15.84
N LEU A 534 -11.98 14.56 15.18
CA LEU A 534 -12.51 15.90 14.88
C LEU A 534 -12.76 16.72 16.16
N GLN A 535 -13.32 16.08 17.20
CA GLN A 535 -13.57 16.73 18.48
C GLN A 535 -12.25 17.14 19.17
N GLU A 536 -11.22 16.31 19.12
CA GLU A 536 -9.91 16.58 19.73
C GLU A 536 -9.17 17.75 19.05
N GLN A 537 -9.31 17.89 17.73
CA GLN A 537 -8.67 18.98 16.96
C GLN A 537 -9.27 20.36 17.26
N GLY A 538 -10.47 20.42 17.83
CA GLY A 538 -11.10 21.67 18.29
C GLY A 538 -11.15 22.74 17.18
N PRO A 539 -10.64 23.97 17.41
CA PRO A 539 -10.71 25.05 16.42
C PRO A 539 -10.07 24.74 15.06
N HIS A 540 -9.07 23.85 15.01
CA HIS A 540 -8.42 23.46 13.77
C HIS A 540 -9.34 22.64 12.86
N ALA A 541 -10.29 21.89 13.44
CA ALA A 541 -11.27 21.12 12.67
C ALA A 541 -12.48 21.94 12.22
N GLN A 542 -12.65 23.18 12.68
CA GLN A 542 -13.88 23.96 12.42
C GLN A 542 -14.23 24.07 10.92
N PRO A 543 -13.30 24.37 9.98
CA PRO A 543 -13.67 24.47 8.57
C PRO A 543 -14.15 23.15 7.98
N VAL A 544 -13.61 22.02 8.47
CA VAL A 544 -14.04 20.68 8.07
C VAL A 544 -15.41 20.37 8.68
N VAL A 545 -15.59 20.66 9.97
CA VAL A 545 -16.85 20.46 10.69
C VAL A 545 -17.99 21.29 10.07
N ASP A 546 -17.72 22.53 9.67
CA ASP A 546 -18.68 23.42 9.00
C ASP A 546 -19.16 22.84 7.67
N HIS A 547 -18.28 22.18 6.91
CA HIS A 547 -18.64 21.51 5.67
C HIS A 547 -19.42 20.21 5.91
N CYS A 548 -19.12 19.49 6.99
CA CYS A 548 -19.72 18.19 7.31
C CYS A 548 -21.07 18.28 8.03
N GLN A 549 -21.69 19.46 8.20
CA GLN A 549 -22.92 19.60 9.00
C GLN A 549 -24.04 18.65 8.55
N ASP A 550 -24.29 18.50 7.24
CA ASP A 550 -25.34 17.60 6.73
C ASP A 550 -25.09 16.13 7.11
N ALA A 551 -23.85 15.66 6.96
CA ALA A 551 -23.44 14.32 7.36
C ALA A 551 -23.55 14.13 8.88
N LEU A 552 -23.11 15.12 9.67
CA LEU A 552 -23.20 15.10 11.13
C LEU A 552 -24.66 15.08 11.61
N GLU A 553 -25.57 15.81 10.94
CA GLU A 553 -27.00 15.78 11.24
C GLU A 553 -27.62 14.41 10.94
N ALA A 554 -27.20 13.74 9.88
CA ALA A 554 -27.63 12.38 9.57
C ALA A 554 -27.16 11.40 10.65
N LEU A 555 -25.89 11.47 11.06
CA LEU A 555 -25.30 10.64 12.11
C LEU A 555 -25.94 10.90 13.49
N ALA A 556 -26.21 12.16 13.83
CA ALA A 556 -26.89 12.57 15.06
C ALA A 556 -28.30 11.97 15.22
N ARG A 557 -28.96 11.62 14.10
CA ARG A 557 -30.27 10.96 14.06
C ARG A 557 -30.18 9.42 14.00
N GLY A 558 -28.98 8.88 13.85
CA GLY A 558 -28.71 7.47 13.64
C GLY A 558 -29.01 6.54 14.84
N PRO A 559 -28.91 5.22 14.62
CA PRO A 559 -29.20 4.20 15.63
C PRO A 559 -28.02 3.93 16.59
N LEU A 560 -26.84 4.48 16.31
CA LEU A 560 -25.59 4.24 17.04
C LEU A 560 -25.41 5.29 18.14
N LEU A 561 -25.47 4.90 19.42
CA LEU A 561 -25.48 5.86 20.54
C LEU A 561 -24.23 6.74 20.60
N THR A 562 -23.03 6.15 20.52
CA THR A 562 -21.79 6.89 20.69
C THR A 562 -21.55 7.80 19.50
N VAL A 563 -21.69 7.28 18.28
CA VAL A 563 -21.61 8.05 17.03
C VAL A 563 -22.57 9.24 17.05
N ARG A 564 -23.85 9.04 17.40
CA ARG A 564 -24.83 10.15 17.37
C ARG A 564 -24.57 11.19 18.46
N ALA A 565 -24.04 10.80 19.61
CA ALA A 565 -23.68 11.73 20.67
C ALA A 565 -22.47 12.58 20.26
N LEU A 566 -21.42 11.95 19.73
CA LEU A 566 -20.24 12.65 19.22
C LEU A 566 -20.59 13.58 18.05
N ALA A 567 -21.41 13.12 17.10
CA ALA A 567 -21.88 13.96 16.00
C ALA A 567 -22.64 15.20 16.49
N ARG A 568 -23.52 15.06 17.50
CA ARG A 568 -24.23 16.20 18.10
C ARG A 568 -23.30 17.23 18.76
N ARG A 569 -22.19 16.79 19.37
CA ARG A 569 -21.20 17.72 19.96
C ARG A 569 -20.51 18.60 18.93
N LEU A 570 -20.44 18.13 17.68
CA LEU A 570 -19.81 18.83 16.56
C LEU A 570 -20.81 19.68 15.74
N LEU A 571 -22.12 19.58 16.02
CA LEU A 571 -23.13 20.38 15.33
C LEU A 571 -23.11 21.83 15.82
N THR A 572 -23.30 22.76 14.88
CA THR A 572 -23.41 24.19 15.19
C THR A 572 -24.73 24.52 15.91
N ASP A 573 -25.82 23.84 15.52
CA ASP A 573 -27.14 23.98 16.15
C ASP A 573 -27.71 22.60 16.54
N ALA A 574 -27.10 21.98 17.55
CA ALA A 574 -27.55 20.68 18.04
C ALA A 574 -29.00 20.68 18.58
N ALA A 575 -29.56 21.85 18.94
CA ALA A 575 -30.89 21.96 19.54
C ALA A 575 -32.03 21.81 18.52
N SER A 576 -31.79 22.09 17.24
CA SER A 576 -32.78 21.95 16.17
C SER A 576 -32.87 20.53 15.61
N VAL A 577 -31.88 19.68 15.89
CA VAL A 577 -31.84 18.29 15.41
C VAL A 577 -32.65 17.37 16.34
N PRO A 578 -33.61 16.60 15.81
CA PRO A 578 -34.40 15.69 16.63
C PRO A 578 -33.51 14.56 17.18
N MET A 579 -33.84 14.11 18.40
CA MET A 579 -33.16 12.96 19.02
C MET A 579 -33.27 11.71 18.13
N GLY A 580 -32.16 10.97 18.00
CA GLY A 580 -32.14 9.70 17.28
C GLY A 580 -33.09 8.64 17.82
N THR A 581 -33.32 7.59 17.03
CA THR A 581 -34.25 6.51 17.36
C THR A 581 -33.85 5.80 18.66
N SER A 582 -34.85 5.42 19.48
CA SER A 582 -34.62 4.67 20.71
C SER A 582 -35.70 3.62 20.85
N ASP A 583 -35.33 2.36 20.67
CA ASP A 583 -36.22 1.21 20.78
C ASP A 583 -35.95 0.45 22.10
N PRO A 584 -36.94 0.34 23.01
CA PRO A 584 -36.75 -0.36 24.27
C PRO A 584 -36.58 -1.88 24.09
N ALA A 585 -36.92 -2.45 22.92
CA ALA A 585 -36.78 -3.87 22.63
C ALA A 585 -35.31 -4.35 22.68
N GLY A 586 -34.34 -3.44 22.47
CA GLY A 586 -32.92 -3.74 22.61
C GLY A 586 -32.52 -4.21 24.02
N LEU A 587 -33.11 -3.61 25.06
CA LEU A 587 -32.81 -3.90 26.48
C LEU A 587 -33.76 -4.92 27.12
N ASN A 588 -34.88 -5.22 26.45
CA ASN A 588 -35.82 -6.26 26.85
C ASN A 588 -35.66 -7.47 25.91
N PRO A 589 -34.68 -8.36 26.15
CA PRO A 589 -34.55 -9.55 25.32
C PRO A 589 -35.87 -10.33 25.35
N PRO A 590 -36.38 -10.81 24.19
CA PRO A 590 -37.64 -11.53 24.15
C PRO A 590 -37.56 -12.70 25.13
N SER A 591 -38.45 -12.70 26.13
CA SER A 591 -38.59 -13.80 27.06
C SER A 591 -38.87 -15.05 26.25
N ARG A 592 -37.88 -15.95 26.14
CA ARG A 592 -38.12 -17.28 25.59
C ARG A 592 -39.20 -17.92 26.44
N LEU A 593 -40.41 -18.03 25.89
CA LEU A 593 -41.46 -18.87 26.43
C LEU A 593 -40.87 -20.29 26.42
N TRP A 594 -40.37 -20.72 27.57
CA TRP A 594 -39.75 -22.02 27.83
C TRP A 594 -38.36 -22.27 27.23
N THR A 595 -37.33 -22.11 28.06
CA THR A 595 -36.11 -22.94 28.04
C THR A 595 -35.77 -23.33 29.47
N SER A 596 -35.50 -24.62 29.71
CA SER A 596 -35.12 -25.21 31.00
C SER A 596 -34.07 -24.36 31.73
N ALA A 597 -34.26 -24.14 33.03
CA ALA A 597 -33.44 -23.31 33.92
C ALA A 597 -31.98 -23.78 34.14
N ALA A 598 -31.42 -24.59 33.24
CA ALA A 598 -30.10 -25.20 33.34
C ALA A 598 -29.12 -24.79 32.21
N GLN A 599 -29.35 -23.67 31.53
CA GLN A 599 -28.50 -23.18 30.43
C GLN A 599 -27.65 -21.95 30.79
N GLY A 600 -27.33 -21.77 32.08
CA GLY A 600 -26.46 -20.68 32.54
C GLY A 600 -24.96 -20.92 32.35
N ASP A 601 -24.56 -22.01 31.69
CA ASP A 601 -23.16 -22.46 31.73
C ASP A 601 -22.75 -23.29 30.50
N SER A 602 -23.26 -22.96 29.30
CA SER A 602 -22.75 -23.60 28.09
C SER A 602 -21.32 -23.08 27.80
N PRO A 603 -20.38 -23.93 27.34
CA PRO A 603 -19.04 -23.50 26.95
C PRO A 603 -19.06 -22.33 25.95
N ARG A 604 -20.08 -22.28 25.09
CA ARG A 604 -20.31 -21.22 24.10
C ARG A 604 -20.66 -19.88 24.73
N ASP A 605 -21.48 -19.88 25.79
CA ASP A 605 -21.81 -18.64 26.50
C ASP A 605 -20.57 -18.06 27.17
N ARG A 606 -19.67 -18.91 27.68
CA ARG A 606 -18.38 -18.46 28.23
C ARG A 606 -17.49 -17.83 27.16
N VAL A 607 -17.44 -18.41 25.95
CA VAL A 607 -16.68 -17.85 24.82
C VAL A 607 -17.20 -16.47 24.41
N VAL A 608 -18.50 -16.31 24.18
CA VAL A 608 -19.07 -15.00 23.80
C VAL A 608 -18.88 -13.97 24.91
N THR A 609 -19.01 -14.39 26.18
CA THR A 609 -18.77 -13.49 27.31
C THR A 609 -17.31 -13.05 27.38
N GLY A 610 -16.36 -13.95 27.12
CA GLY A 610 -14.94 -13.63 27.00
C GLY A 610 -14.66 -12.62 25.90
N MET A 611 -15.17 -12.86 24.68
CA MET A 611 -14.99 -11.96 23.54
C MET A 611 -15.50 -10.54 23.83
N VAL A 612 -16.69 -10.40 24.42
CA VAL A 612 -17.25 -9.08 24.76
C VAL A 612 -16.43 -8.40 25.86
N ALA A 613 -15.93 -9.15 26.83
CA ALA A 613 -15.08 -8.61 27.90
C ALA A 613 -13.71 -8.17 27.39
N GLU A 614 -13.15 -8.83 26.38
CA GLU A 614 -11.89 -8.44 25.72
C GLU A 614 -12.05 -7.14 24.92
N VAL A 615 -13.16 -6.98 24.17
CA VAL A 615 -13.38 -5.83 23.28
C VAL A 615 -13.84 -4.56 24.00
N ALA A 616 -14.61 -4.70 25.08
CA ALA A 616 -15.29 -3.55 25.71
C ALA A 616 -15.55 -3.73 27.21
N GLY A 617 -14.78 -4.60 27.88
CA GLY A 617 -15.03 -4.96 29.27
C GLY A 617 -15.00 -3.77 30.21
N ALA A 618 -14.02 -2.88 30.08
CA ALA A 618 -13.89 -1.73 30.97
C ALA A 618 -15.06 -0.75 30.79
N ARG A 619 -15.31 -0.30 29.56
CA ARG A 619 -16.37 0.67 29.27
C ARG A 619 -17.78 0.13 29.51
N LEU A 620 -18.02 -1.16 29.29
CA LEU A 620 -19.32 -1.77 29.59
C LEU A 620 -19.57 -1.89 31.09
N ASN A 621 -18.55 -2.18 31.90
CA ASN A 621 -18.68 -2.25 33.35
C ASN A 621 -19.03 -0.90 33.97
N GLU A 622 -18.47 0.19 33.45
CA GLU A 622 -18.84 1.54 33.86
C GLU A 622 -20.25 1.91 33.36
N ALA A 623 -20.58 1.58 32.11
CA ALA A 623 -21.89 1.88 31.53
C ALA A 623 -23.04 1.13 32.22
N GLU A 624 -22.79 -0.09 32.71
CA GLU A 624 -23.76 -0.87 33.50
C GLU A 624 -24.20 -0.13 34.78
N GLN A 625 -23.33 0.72 35.36
CA GLN A 625 -23.68 1.54 36.53
C GLN A 625 -24.70 2.63 36.17
N LEU A 626 -24.64 3.17 34.94
CA LEU A 626 -25.57 4.19 34.44
C LEU A 626 -26.87 3.56 33.93
N GLN A 627 -26.77 2.42 33.26
CA GLN A 627 -27.89 1.68 32.69
C GLN A 627 -27.82 0.18 33.07
N PRO A 628 -28.43 -0.21 34.20
CA PRO A 628 -28.48 -1.61 34.61
C PRO A 628 -29.16 -2.50 33.58
N GLY A 629 -28.60 -3.68 33.34
CA GLY A 629 -29.05 -4.66 32.36
C GLY A 629 -28.46 -4.51 30.96
N LEU A 630 -27.56 -3.53 30.75
CA LEU A 630 -26.93 -3.27 29.46
C LEU A 630 -26.03 -4.43 29.02
N ILE A 631 -25.12 -4.91 29.89
CA ILE A 631 -24.21 -6.03 29.57
C ILE A 631 -25.00 -7.26 29.15
N ARG A 632 -26.07 -7.60 29.89
CA ARG A 632 -26.93 -8.74 29.58
C ARG A 632 -27.59 -8.60 28.21
N ALA A 633 -28.05 -7.40 27.86
CA ALA A 633 -28.70 -7.13 26.59
C ALA A 633 -27.71 -7.18 25.40
N VAL A 634 -26.51 -6.63 25.58
CA VAL A 634 -25.41 -6.72 24.60
C VAL A 634 -25.04 -8.17 24.34
N LEU A 635 -24.80 -8.96 25.39
CA LEU A 635 -24.50 -10.39 25.24
C LEU A 635 -25.62 -11.14 24.50
N ALA A 636 -26.89 -10.82 24.78
CA ALA A 636 -28.02 -11.43 24.08
C ALA A 636 -28.12 -11.01 22.60
N ARG A 637 -27.68 -9.80 22.25
CA ARG A 637 -27.59 -9.32 20.86
C ARG A 637 -26.45 -10.00 20.12
N VAL A 638 -25.24 -9.98 20.66
CA VAL A 638 -24.05 -10.63 20.06
C VAL A 638 -24.29 -12.11 19.79
N ARG A 639 -24.90 -12.85 20.74
CA ARG A 639 -25.26 -14.27 20.55
C ARG A 639 -26.19 -14.53 19.36
N ARG A 640 -27.01 -13.56 18.95
CA ARG A 640 -27.90 -13.72 17.79
C ARG A 640 -27.19 -13.43 16.47
N GLU A 641 -26.15 -12.61 16.49
CA GLU A 641 -25.53 -12.06 15.27
C GLU A 641 -24.23 -12.75 14.89
N ILE A 642 -23.45 -13.21 15.87
CA ILE A 642 -22.13 -13.83 15.65
C ILE A 642 -22.20 -15.13 14.83
N ASP A 643 -23.34 -15.83 14.90
CA ASP A 643 -23.58 -17.11 14.21
C ASP A 643 -24.36 -16.96 12.90
N THR A 644 -24.63 -15.73 12.47
CA THR A 644 -25.29 -15.51 11.18
C THR A 644 -24.33 -15.87 10.04
N GLU A 645 -24.87 -16.40 8.96
CA GLU A 645 -24.09 -16.78 7.78
C GLU A 645 -23.27 -15.60 7.24
N ARG A 646 -23.84 -14.40 7.25
CA ARG A 646 -23.17 -13.15 6.88
C ARG A 646 -21.89 -12.91 7.69
N THR A 647 -21.98 -12.97 9.03
CA THR A 647 -20.83 -12.72 9.93
C THR A 647 -19.78 -13.82 9.81
N ILE A 648 -20.21 -15.08 9.68
CA ILE A 648 -19.32 -16.21 9.50
C ILE A 648 -18.52 -16.08 8.19
N GLU A 649 -19.18 -15.80 7.07
CA GLU A 649 -18.51 -15.65 5.78
C GLU A 649 -17.62 -14.40 5.73
N ARG A 650 -18.05 -13.29 6.33
CA ARG A 650 -17.21 -12.08 6.47
C ARG A 650 -15.95 -12.36 7.28
N ASN A 651 -16.11 -12.96 8.45
CA ASN A 651 -14.97 -13.31 9.31
C ASN A 651 -14.01 -14.29 8.61
N LYS A 652 -14.54 -15.30 7.89
CA LYS A 652 -13.70 -16.21 7.08
C LYS A 652 -12.96 -15.48 5.97
N ALA A 653 -13.59 -14.52 5.28
CA ALA A 653 -12.96 -13.76 4.21
C ALA A 653 -11.82 -12.88 4.74
N GLN A 654 -12.07 -12.10 5.80
CA GLN A 654 -11.06 -11.29 6.47
C GLN A 654 -9.94 -12.16 7.04
N SER A 655 -10.30 -13.25 7.71
CA SER A 655 -9.35 -14.24 8.23
C SER A 655 -8.48 -14.80 7.11
N ARG A 656 -9.05 -15.25 5.98
CA ARG A 656 -8.23 -15.78 4.86
C ARG A 656 -7.32 -14.73 4.24
N ALA A 657 -7.73 -13.48 4.19
CA ALA A 657 -6.94 -12.39 3.65
C ALA A 657 -5.82 -11.94 4.59
N ASN A 658 -6.05 -12.03 5.91
CA ASN A 658 -5.16 -11.47 6.93
C ASN A 658 -4.35 -12.54 7.69
N LEU A 659 -4.81 -13.80 7.78
CA LEU A 659 -4.19 -14.87 8.56
C LEU A 659 -2.85 -15.32 7.99
N SER A 660 -1.94 -15.57 8.92
CA SER A 660 -0.72 -16.33 8.67
C SER A 660 -1.00 -17.82 8.50
N ALA A 661 -0.67 -18.36 7.33
CA ALA A 661 -0.74 -19.81 7.10
C ALA A 661 0.33 -20.59 7.90
N ASP A 662 1.45 -19.95 8.28
CA ASP A 662 2.56 -20.64 8.97
C ASP A 662 2.74 -20.26 10.43
N GLU A 663 2.17 -19.17 10.96
CA GLU A 663 2.13 -18.85 12.40
C GLU A 663 0.66 -18.93 12.83
N GLY A 664 0.32 -19.79 13.80
CA GLY A 664 -1.05 -19.93 14.30
C GLY A 664 -1.56 -18.72 15.10
N GLU A 665 -0.93 -17.56 14.93
CA GLU A 665 -1.29 -16.30 15.58
C GLU A 665 -2.38 -15.59 14.77
N LEU A 666 -3.35 -15.01 15.48
CA LEU A 666 -4.37 -14.17 14.87
C LEU A 666 -3.71 -12.89 14.31
N PRO A 667 -4.17 -12.40 13.14
CA PRO A 667 -3.65 -11.17 12.58
C PRO A 667 -3.96 -9.97 13.49
N ASP A 668 -3.05 -8.98 13.54
CA ASP A 668 -3.33 -7.68 14.18
C ASP A 668 -4.27 -6.83 13.31
N ALA A 669 -5.52 -7.26 13.23
CA ALA A 669 -6.57 -6.64 12.42
C ALA A 669 -7.87 -6.53 13.21
N TYR A 670 -8.68 -5.55 12.84
CA TYR A 670 -10.06 -5.41 13.32
C TYR A 670 -10.97 -6.30 12.47
N LEU A 671 -11.57 -7.33 13.07
CA LEU A 671 -12.34 -8.35 12.34
C LEU A 671 -13.84 -8.20 12.58
N ALA A 672 -14.62 -8.98 11.81
CA ALA A 672 -16.08 -8.97 11.84
C ALA A 672 -16.67 -9.30 13.23
N ILE A 673 -15.93 -10.00 14.08
CA ILE A 673 -16.38 -10.29 15.45
C ILE A 673 -16.36 -9.01 16.28
N GLU A 674 -15.26 -8.26 16.26
CA GLU A 674 -15.14 -6.97 16.93
C GLU A 674 -16.15 -5.96 16.37
N GLU A 675 -16.33 -5.89 15.04
CA GLU A 675 -17.34 -5.05 14.37
C GLU A 675 -18.76 -5.36 14.92
N THR A 676 -19.12 -6.65 14.99
CA THR A 676 -20.43 -7.09 15.47
C THR A 676 -20.63 -6.74 16.95
N ILE A 677 -19.58 -6.87 17.76
CA ILE A 677 -19.64 -6.52 19.19
C ILE A 677 -19.84 -5.01 19.36
N GLU A 678 -19.07 -4.18 18.64
CA GLU A 678 -19.21 -2.73 18.70
C GLU A 678 -20.60 -2.27 18.25
N GLU A 679 -21.10 -2.80 17.13
CA GLU A 679 -22.44 -2.49 16.63
C GLU A 679 -23.52 -2.87 17.67
N ALA A 680 -23.40 -4.05 18.28
CA ALA A 680 -24.31 -4.50 19.32
C ALA A 680 -24.28 -3.60 20.56
N ILE A 681 -23.10 -3.13 21.00
CA ILE A 681 -22.96 -2.20 22.12
C ILE A 681 -23.70 -0.89 21.81
N GLN A 682 -23.40 -0.26 20.68
CA GLN A 682 -23.94 1.05 20.35
C GLN A 682 -25.45 1.02 20.08
N THR A 683 -25.96 -0.01 19.39
CA THR A 683 -27.39 -0.15 19.07
C THR A 683 -28.23 -0.50 20.30
N VAL A 684 -27.74 -1.38 21.19
CA VAL A 684 -28.45 -1.71 22.44
C VAL A 684 -28.46 -0.49 23.37
N ALA A 685 -27.31 0.19 23.51
CA ALA A 685 -27.22 1.38 24.36
C ALA A 685 -28.13 2.52 23.87
N ALA A 686 -28.35 2.66 22.55
CA ALA A 686 -29.27 3.64 21.99
C ALA A 686 -30.74 3.44 22.43
N GLY A 687 -31.13 2.20 22.79
CA GLY A 687 -32.44 1.86 23.32
C GLY A 687 -32.67 2.26 24.79
N SER A 688 -31.63 2.70 25.49
CA SER A 688 -31.67 2.97 26.93
C SER A 688 -32.65 4.07 27.32
N ARG A 689 -32.74 5.14 26.52
CA ARG A 689 -33.68 6.23 26.78
C ARG A 689 -35.13 5.73 26.80
N ALA A 690 -35.55 4.98 25.78
CA ALA A 690 -36.92 4.43 25.72
C ALA A 690 -37.16 3.37 26.80
N HIS A 691 -36.16 2.54 27.12
CA HIS A 691 -36.26 1.58 28.21
C HIS A 691 -36.48 2.26 29.56
N ARG A 692 -35.70 3.30 29.89
CA ARG A 692 -35.87 4.07 31.14
C ARG A 692 -37.24 4.72 31.23
N LEU A 693 -37.73 5.30 30.13
CA LEU A 693 -39.09 5.84 30.05
C LEU A 693 -40.14 4.76 30.35
N SER A 694 -39.97 3.54 29.81
CA SER A 694 -40.88 2.42 30.08
C SER A 694 -40.89 1.95 31.56
N GLN A 695 -39.79 2.18 32.28
CA GLN A 695 -39.64 1.87 33.71
C GLN A 695 -40.05 3.05 34.61
N GLY A 696 -40.56 4.15 34.05
CA GLY A 696 -40.92 5.35 34.82
C GLY A 696 -39.71 6.16 35.31
N LEU A 697 -38.50 5.86 34.83
CA LEU A 697 -37.23 6.54 35.17
C LEU A 697 -36.92 7.66 34.17
N GLY A 698 -37.91 8.51 33.89
CA GLY A 698 -37.77 9.61 32.94
C GLY A 698 -36.58 10.51 33.28
N VAL A 699 -35.90 11.00 32.23
CA VAL A 699 -34.72 11.84 32.39
C VAL A 699 -35.07 13.29 32.09
N SER A 700 -34.63 14.21 32.95
CA SER A 700 -34.92 15.65 32.83
C SER A 700 -34.31 16.26 31.57
N ASP A 701 -33.10 15.83 31.21
CA ASP A 701 -32.43 16.15 29.96
C ASP A 701 -31.99 14.86 29.25
N PRO A 702 -32.79 14.37 28.29
CA PRO A 702 -32.45 13.15 27.56
C PRO A 702 -31.17 13.26 26.72
N ALA A 703 -30.81 14.46 26.25
CA ALA A 703 -29.63 14.65 25.42
C ALA A 703 -28.36 14.57 26.28
N ALA A 704 -28.31 15.31 27.39
CA ALA A 704 -27.18 15.27 28.32
C ALA A 704 -26.97 13.87 28.93
N TRP A 705 -28.04 13.11 29.15
CA TRP A 705 -27.93 11.74 29.67
C TRP A 705 -27.40 10.74 28.65
N GLU A 706 -27.89 10.80 27.40
CA GLU A 706 -27.30 10.00 26.32
C GLU A 706 -25.82 10.35 26.11
N ASP A 707 -25.47 11.63 26.24
CA ASP A 707 -24.10 12.11 26.16
C ASP A 707 -23.21 11.56 27.28
N GLN A 708 -23.73 11.49 28.50
CA GLN A 708 -23.05 10.86 29.63
C GLN A 708 -22.79 9.37 29.38
N LEU A 709 -23.81 8.63 28.91
CA LEU A 709 -23.66 7.21 28.61
C LEU A 709 -22.70 6.97 27.44
N ALA A 710 -22.79 7.79 26.39
CA ALA A 710 -21.89 7.73 25.24
C ALA A 710 -20.43 8.01 25.63
N THR A 711 -20.18 8.97 26.52
CA THR A 711 -18.83 9.28 27.03
C THR A 711 -18.18 8.06 27.65
N VAL A 712 -18.94 7.34 28.49
CA VAL A 712 -18.44 6.12 29.15
C VAL A 712 -18.19 5.00 28.14
N LEU A 713 -19.03 4.87 27.11
CA LEU A 713 -18.91 3.84 26.06
C LEU A 713 -17.91 4.18 24.94
N THR A 714 -17.30 5.36 24.96
CA THR A 714 -16.36 5.79 23.92
C THR A 714 -15.03 5.07 24.10
N ASP A 715 -14.57 4.39 23.06
CA ASP A 715 -13.17 3.92 22.96
C ASP A 715 -12.32 5.07 22.38
N ASP A 716 -11.54 5.73 23.24
CA ASP A 716 -10.78 6.93 22.89
C ASP A 716 -9.50 6.57 22.09
N PRO A 717 -9.37 7.01 20.83
CA PRO A 717 -8.23 6.68 19.99
C PRO A 717 -6.95 7.44 20.39
N ARG A 718 -7.00 8.39 21.33
CA ARG A 718 -5.90 9.31 21.64
C ARG A 718 -4.58 8.61 22.01
N ILE A 719 -4.62 7.55 22.82
CA ILE A 719 -3.40 6.81 23.22
C ILE A 719 -2.82 5.99 22.06
N PRO A 720 -3.60 5.15 21.34
CA PRO A 720 -3.13 4.50 20.11
C PRO A 720 -2.53 5.46 19.09
N LEU A 721 -3.17 6.61 18.85
CA LEU A 721 -2.67 7.61 17.90
C LEU A 721 -1.39 8.29 18.41
N ALA A 722 -1.26 8.53 19.72
CA ALA A 722 -0.03 9.07 20.30
C ALA A 722 1.18 8.16 20.07
N PHE A 723 1.00 6.83 20.10
CA PHE A 723 2.07 5.88 19.77
C PHE A 723 2.48 5.97 18.30
N GLU A 724 1.52 6.10 17.38
CA GLU A 724 1.83 6.25 15.95
C GLU A 724 2.42 7.65 15.64
N GLU A 725 2.05 8.67 16.40
CA GLU A 725 2.72 9.98 16.35
C GLU A 725 4.11 9.95 16.98
N ALA A 726 4.42 9.04 17.89
CA ALA A 726 5.74 8.91 18.51
C ALA A 726 6.77 8.19 17.63
N ARG A 727 6.38 7.76 16.42
CA ARG A 727 7.26 7.06 15.46
C ARG A 727 8.50 7.85 15.11
N TRP A 728 9.67 7.25 15.26
CA TRP A 728 10.97 7.82 14.94
C TRP A 728 11.74 6.80 14.09
N PRO A 729 12.57 7.21 13.10
CA PRO A 729 13.49 6.29 12.44
C PRO A 729 14.36 5.59 13.49
N ARG A 730 14.67 4.29 13.34
CA ARG A 730 15.44 3.55 14.34
C ARG A 730 16.74 4.31 14.67
N PRO A 731 16.95 4.72 15.94
CA PRO A 731 18.20 5.37 16.34
C PRO A 731 19.40 4.45 16.10
N ASP A 732 20.60 5.04 16.01
CA ASP A 732 21.86 4.29 15.82
C ASP A 732 22.29 3.57 17.11
N LEU A 733 21.47 2.59 17.52
CA LEU A 733 21.70 1.70 18.65
C LEU A 733 22.29 0.38 18.14
N PRO A 734 23.15 -0.29 18.93
CA PRO A 734 23.56 -1.66 18.66
C PRO A 734 22.34 -2.56 18.42
N LEU A 735 22.39 -3.40 17.39
CA LEU A 735 21.32 -4.35 17.10
C LEU A 735 21.33 -5.51 18.11
N PRO A 736 20.15 -6.04 18.49
CA PRO A 736 20.07 -7.28 19.22
C PRO A 736 20.81 -8.40 18.45
N PRO A 737 21.72 -9.13 19.12
CA PRO A 737 22.60 -10.08 18.47
C PRO A 737 21.79 -11.22 17.83
N GLY A 738 22.15 -11.56 16.60
CA GLY A 738 21.54 -12.66 15.86
C GLY A 738 22.13 -14.03 16.21
N PRO A 739 21.51 -15.12 15.73
CA PRO A 739 21.99 -16.48 15.98
C PRO A 739 23.42 -16.75 15.44
N ASP A 740 23.84 -16.03 14.39
CA ASP A 740 25.13 -16.20 13.72
C ASP A 740 26.25 -15.27 14.25
N ASP A 741 25.98 -14.41 15.23
CA ASP A 741 27.00 -13.50 15.76
C ASP A 741 28.09 -14.27 16.53
N PRO A 742 29.40 -13.96 16.37
CA PRO A 742 30.50 -14.74 16.94
C PRO A 742 30.53 -14.78 18.47
N ALA A 743 29.92 -13.80 19.15
CA ALA A 743 29.73 -13.81 20.59
C ALA A 743 28.71 -14.88 21.06
N SER A 744 27.96 -15.50 20.14
CA SER A 744 26.89 -16.46 20.41
C SER A 744 27.36 -17.91 20.55
N GLN A 745 28.58 -18.24 20.12
CA GLN A 745 29.05 -19.62 19.99
C GLN A 745 29.60 -20.23 21.30
N ASP A 746 29.89 -19.41 22.32
CA ASP A 746 30.55 -19.84 23.55
C ASP A 746 29.60 -20.15 24.73
N THR A 747 28.28 -20.00 24.55
CA THR A 747 27.28 -20.20 25.61
C THR A 747 26.31 -21.33 25.27
N PRO A 748 26.37 -22.48 25.97
CA PRO A 748 25.38 -23.55 25.81
C PRO A 748 24.10 -23.13 26.53
N LEU A 749 23.03 -22.81 25.80
CA LEU A 749 21.84 -22.22 26.43
C LEU A 749 20.55 -22.93 26.00
N THR A 750 20.06 -23.81 26.87
CA THR A 750 18.65 -24.17 26.98
C THR A 750 18.00 -23.31 28.06
N GLY A 751 17.06 -22.42 27.70
CA GLY A 751 16.27 -21.59 28.62
C GLY A 751 16.51 -20.07 28.51
N THR A 752 15.59 -19.27 29.08
CA THR A 752 15.67 -17.81 29.14
C THR A 752 16.89 -17.36 29.94
N THR A 753 17.82 -16.64 29.30
CA THR A 753 18.99 -16.05 29.97
C THR A 753 19.05 -14.56 29.67
N ALA A 754 19.24 -13.76 30.73
CA ALA A 754 19.49 -12.33 30.68
C ALA A 754 20.95 -12.09 31.07
N GLU A 755 21.70 -11.37 30.26
CA GLU A 755 23.12 -11.16 30.47
C GLU A 755 23.44 -9.66 30.39
N THR A 756 24.15 -9.13 31.40
CA THR A 756 24.61 -7.74 31.40
C THR A 756 25.83 -7.63 30.50
N ILE A 757 25.71 -6.85 29.42
CA ILE A 757 26.79 -6.67 28.43
C ILE A 757 27.67 -5.47 28.79
N SER A 758 27.08 -4.44 29.40
CA SER A 758 27.74 -3.15 29.56
C SER A 758 27.12 -2.34 30.71
N THR A 759 27.95 -1.62 31.47
CA THR A 759 27.53 -0.64 32.48
C THR A 759 28.31 0.64 32.27
N GLN A 760 27.61 1.75 32.01
CA GLN A 760 28.22 3.04 31.66
C GLN A 760 27.70 4.17 32.57
N PRO A 761 28.47 5.23 32.83
CA PRO A 761 27.95 6.42 33.52
C PRO A 761 26.82 7.09 32.73
N LEU A 762 25.82 7.65 33.41
CA LEU A 762 24.70 8.38 32.78
C LEU A 762 25.15 9.51 31.83
N THR A 763 26.33 10.09 32.07
CA THR A 763 26.92 11.14 31.22
C THR A 763 27.30 10.66 29.82
N GLN A 764 27.39 9.35 29.61
CA GLN A 764 27.67 8.71 28.31
C GLN A 764 26.39 8.33 27.54
N ALA A 765 25.21 8.72 28.03
CA ALA A 765 23.95 8.47 27.35
C ALA A 765 23.99 8.85 25.85
N ALA A 766 23.54 7.93 25.00
CA ALA A 766 23.61 8.06 23.55
C ALA A 766 22.89 9.34 23.09
N ALA A 767 23.50 10.08 22.15
CA ALA A 767 22.83 11.20 21.52
C ALA A 767 21.72 10.69 20.60
N LEU A 768 20.56 11.34 20.65
CA LEU A 768 19.55 11.13 19.63
C LEU A 768 19.99 11.83 18.33
N GLY A 769 20.03 11.09 17.23
CA GLY A 769 20.30 11.65 15.90
C GLY A 769 19.15 12.54 15.40
N GLY A 770 19.47 13.63 14.72
CA GLY A 770 18.51 14.62 14.18
C GLY A 770 18.55 15.96 14.93
N GLN A 771 18.41 17.09 14.22
CA GLN A 771 18.47 18.44 14.81
C GLN A 771 17.13 18.97 15.34
N THR A 772 16.00 18.27 15.14
CA THR A 772 14.68 18.64 15.70
C THR A 772 14.65 18.55 17.23
N LEU A 773 15.50 17.71 17.82
CA LEU A 773 15.76 17.63 19.25
C LEU A 773 17.28 17.76 19.50
N PRO A 774 17.88 18.92 19.20
CA PRO A 774 19.32 19.03 19.09
C PRO A 774 19.97 18.80 20.46
N GLY A 775 20.85 17.81 20.51
CA GLY A 775 21.60 17.44 21.71
C GLY A 775 20.86 16.53 22.69
N TRP A 776 19.55 16.27 22.51
CA TRP A 776 18.78 15.37 23.38
C TRP A 776 19.42 13.98 23.45
N ARG A 777 19.26 13.32 24.60
CA ARG A 777 19.90 12.04 24.89
C ARG A 777 18.87 10.94 25.07
N ILE A 778 19.21 9.72 24.67
CA ILE A 778 18.43 8.52 24.96
C ILE A 778 18.68 8.16 26.43
N LEU A 779 17.65 8.32 27.26
CA LEU A 779 17.72 8.02 28.70
C LEU A 779 17.62 6.50 28.93
N ALA A 780 16.71 5.85 28.20
CA ALA A 780 16.51 4.41 28.21
C ALA A 780 15.93 3.93 26.88
N SER A 781 16.18 2.67 26.53
CA SER A 781 15.63 2.00 25.35
C SER A 781 15.36 0.52 25.57
N VAL A 782 14.36 0.00 24.87
CA VAL A 782 14.07 -1.44 24.75
C VAL A 782 13.88 -1.76 23.28
N GLU A 783 14.55 -2.80 22.78
CA GLU A 783 14.42 -3.26 21.41
C GLU A 783 14.28 -4.78 21.35
N GLU A 784 13.22 -5.24 20.69
CA GLU A 784 12.93 -6.64 20.41
C GLU A 784 13.20 -6.94 18.93
N ARG A 785 13.92 -8.03 18.66
CA ARG A 785 14.16 -8.56 17.32
C ARG A 785 13.79 -10.04 17.23
N LYS A 786 12.93 -10.38 16.27
CA LYS A 786 12.41 -11.73 16.02
C LYS A 786 13.12 -12.35 14.82
N PHE A 787 13.63 -13.56 14.97
CA PHE A 787 14.31 -14.33 13.93
C PHE A 787 13.48 -15.55 13.51
N LEU A 788 13.39 -15.78 12.20
CA LEU A 788 12.73 -16.95 11.65
C LEU A 788 13.59 -18.20 11.82
N SER A 789 12.97 -19.31 12.21
CA SER A 789 13.58 -20.64 12.10
C SER A 789 13.70 -21.02 10.62
N PRO A 790 14.89 -21.45 10.15
CA PRO A 790 15.10 -21.89 8.78
C PRO A 790 14.18 -23.05 8.35
N HIS A 791 13.74 -23.87 9.31
CA HIS A 791 13.04 -25.13 9.06
C HIS A 791 11.52 -24.96 9.04
N THR A 792 10.98 -24.08 9.88
CA THR A 792 9.53 -23.94 10.07
C THR A 792 8.96 -22.65 9.50
N ARG A 793 9.81 -21.67 9.13
CA ARG A 793 9.41 -20.30 8.75
C ARG A 793 8.49 -19.63 9.79
N LYS A 794 8.54 -20.11 11.03
CA LYS A 794 7.98 -19.48 12.23
C LYS A 794 9.08 -18.74 12.97
N THR A 795 8.71 -17.77 13.79
CA THR A 795 9.65 -17.16 14.74
C THR A 795 10.24 -18.23 15.65
N GLY A 796 11.55 -18.47 15.55
CA GLY A 796 12.27 -19.50 16.31
C GLY A 796 13.09 -18.94 17.47
N LEU A 797 13.48 -17.67 17.38
CA LEU A 797 14.26 -16.97 18.40
C LEU A 797 13.80 -15.52 18.48
N THR A 798 13.56 -15.02 19.68
CA THR A 798 13.34 -13.60 19.97
C THR A 798 14.47 -13.11 20.88
N VAL A 799 15.11 -12.00 20.50
CA VAL A 799 16.17 -11.38 21.28
C VAL A 799 15.74 -9.98 21.67
N VAL A 800 15.81 -9.66 22.96
CA VAL A 800 15.42 -8.36 23.51
C VAL A 800 16.64 -7.70 24.14
N SER A 801 16.92 -6.46 23.75
CA SER A 801 17.97 -5.62 24.33
C SER A 801 17.33 -4.53 25.19
N PHE A 802 17.81 -4.39 26.42
CA PHE A 802 17.38 -3.41 27.40
C PHE A 802 18.55 -2.47 27.68
N SER A 803 18.31 -1.16 27.70
CA SER A 803 19.25 -0.15 28.17
C SER A 803 18.51 0.80 29.11
N GLY A 804 18.85 0.78 30.40
CA GLY A 804 18.07 1.48 31.43
C GLY A 804 18.96 2.12 32.49
N PRO A 805 18.63 3.33 32.99
CA PRO A 805 19.36 3.98 34.06
C PRO A 805 18.88 3.51 35.44
N GLU A 806 19.83 3.16 36.30
CA GLU A 806 19.62 2.78 37.69
C GLU A 806 20.58 3.53 38.62
N VAL A 807 20.14 3.76 39.86
CA VAL A 807 21.01 4.28 40.92
C VAL A 807 21.96 3.16 41.36
N THR A 808 23.27 3.38 41.34
CA THR A 808 24.24 2.31 41.64
C THR A 808 24.03 1.72 43.02
N ASP A 809 23.97 0.38 43.11
CA ASP A 809 24.11 -0.35 44.36
C ASP A 809 25.55 -0.87 44.52
N SER A 810 26.28 -0.33 45.50
CA SER A 810 27.64 -0.79 45.83
C SER A 810 27.71 -2.23 46.33
N GLY A 811 26.58 -2.86 46.66
CA GLY A 811 26.50 -4.23 47.19
C GLY A 811 26.19 -5.33 46.17
N ASN A 812 25.77 -5.00 44.95
CA ASN A 812 25.26 -6.00 44.00
C ASN A 812 25.58 -5.63 42.54
N GLN A 813 26.79 -5.98 42.06
CA GLN A 813 27.27 -5.63 40.72
C GLN A 813 26.82 -6.63 39.62
N ASP A 814 26.38 -7.84 39.99
CA ASP A 814 25.99 -8.93 39.09
C ASP A 814 24.51 -9.32 39.28
N SER A 815 23.60 -8.37 39.11
CA SER A 815 22.16 -8.68 39.16
C SER A 815 21.66 -9.12 37.78
N ASP A 816 21.14 -10.34 37.65
CA ASP A 816 20.46 -10.83 36.42
C ASP A 816 19.11 -10.11 36.16
N ALA A 817 18.74 -9.13 36.99
CA ALA A 817 17.51 -8.36 36.84
C ALA A 817 17.60 -7.33 35.72
N ILE A 818 16.50 -7.19 34.98
CA ILE A 818 16.31 -6.16 33.95
C ILE A 818 16.36 -4.76 34.60
N PRO A 819 16.99 -3.74 33.99
CA PRO A 819 17.13 -2.39 34.56
C PRO A 819 15.84 -1.55 34.44
N PHE A 820 14.67 -2.15 34.69
CA PHE A 820 13.36 -1.53 34.65
C PHE A 820 12.47 -2.05 35.78
N SER A 821 11.68 -1.16 36.39
CA SER A 821 10.60 -1.58 37.29
C SER A 821 9.35 -1.99 36.50
N ASP A 822 8.32 -2.45 37.19
CA ASP A 822 6.98 -2.49 36.59
C ASP A 822 6.57 -1.05 36.20
N GLY A 823 6.04 -0.91 34.98
CA GLY A 823 5.58 0.36 34.42
C GLY A 823 4.07 0.51 34.44
N ASP A 824 3.60 1.74 34.31
CA ASP A 824 2.18 2.10 34.14
C ASP A 824 2.08 3.28 33.17
N ILE A 825 1.46 3.05 32.00
CA ILE A 825 1.32 4.07 30.95
C ILE A 825 0.63 5.36 31.44
N GLU A 826 -0.19 5.30 32.49
CA GLU A 826 -0.79 6.49 33.11
C GLU A 826 0.25 7.50 33.61
N GLU A 827 1.48 7.09 33.91
CA GLU A 827 2.51 8.00 34.38
C GLU A 827 2.86 9.11 33.38
N TRP A 828 2.53 8.94 32.10
CA TRP A 828 2.64 10.00 31.09
C TRP A 828 1.58 11.09 31.24
N ALA A 829 0.40 10.77 31.77
CA ALA A 829 -0.77 11.66 31.86
C ALA A 829 -1.16 12.06 33.29
N ARG A 830 -0.72 11.30 34.30
CA ARG A 830 -1.11 11.47 35.71
C ARG A 830 -0.69 12.86 36.22
N PRO A 831 -1.59 13.70 36.77
CA PRO A 831 -1.19 14.99 37.34
C PRO A 831 -0.18 14.82 38.47
N ARG A 832 0.60 15.86 38.75
CA ARG A 832 1.66 15.80 39.77
C ARG A 832 1.09 15.45 41.15
N GLY A 833 1.48 14.29 41.68
CA GLY A 833 1.25 13.92 43.07
C GLY A 833 2.16 14.69 44.03
N GLN A 834 1.69 14.98 45.25
CA GLN A 834 2.58 15.35 46.36
C GLN A 834 3.23 14.07 46.91
N HIS A 835 4.15 13.48 46.15
CA HIS A 835 5.03 12.46 46.73
C HIS A 835 6.19 13.20 47.40
N PRO A 836 6.47 12.93 48.70
CA PRO A 836 7.65 13.49 49.33
C PRO A 836 8.88 13.01 48.54
N ALA A 837 9.83 13.92 48.31
CA ALA A 837 11.13 13.58 47.77
C ALA A 837 11.87 12.72 48.81
N ALA A 838 11.58 11.42 48.85
CA ALA A 838 12.42 10.46 49.50
C ALA A 838 13.65 10.22 48.60
N ASP A 839 14.82 10.03 49.23
CA ASP A 839 16.00 9.56 48.53
C ASP A 839 15.68 8.20 47.87
N VAL A 840 16.09 8.02 46.61
CA VAL A 840 15.93 6.74 45.91
C VAL A 840 16.87 5.73 46.53
N PRO A 841 16.37 4.55 46.94
CA PRO A 841 17.24 3.47 47.38
C PRO A 841 18.26 3.10 46.28
N PRO A 842 19.50 2.73 46.64
CA PRO A 842 20.43 2.11 45.69
C PRO A 842 19.81 0.90 44.98
N GLY A 843 20.14 0.70 43.71
CA GLY A 843 19.63 -0.39 42.88
C GLY A 843 18.24 -0.15 42.28
N THR A 844 17.67 1.05 42.41
CA THR A 844 16.32 1.36 41.88
C THR A 844 16.40 1.84 40.42
N PRO A 845 15.67 1.22 39.48
CA PRO A 845 15.50 1.73 38.12
C PRO A 845 14.75 3.07 38.08
N LEU A 846 15.12 3.96 37.16
CA LEU A 846 14.44 5.25 37.01
C LEU A 846 13.23 5.21 36.07
N LEU A 847 13.07 4.13 35.30
CA LEU A 847 11.95 3.89 34.39
C LEU A 847 11.33 2.52 34.65
N GLY A 848 10.04 2.42 34.31
CA GLY A 848 9.30 1.17 34.29
C GLY A 848 9.05 0.68 32.86
N LEU A 849 8.97 -0.64 32.69
CA LEU A 849 8.56 -1.30 31.46
C LEU A 849 7.11 -1.79 31.63
N ASP A 850 6.20 -1.23 30.84
CA ASP A 850 4.80 -1.63 30.84
C ASP A 850 4.53 -2.54 29.63
N ARG A 851 4.33 -3.84 29.89
CA ARG A 851 4.00 -4.85 28.86
C ARG A 851 2.51 -5.14 28.78
N ALA A 852 1.76 -4.84 29.84
CA ALA A 852 0.34 -5.17 29.93
C ALA A 852 -0.53 -3.97 29.51
N MET A 853 -0.06 -2.75 29.71
CA MET A 853 -0.75 -1.48 29.47
C MET A 853 -2.20 -1.51 29.94
N THR A 854 -2.44 -2.08 31.12
CA THR A 854 -3.78 -2.30 31.67
C THR A 854 -4.58 -1.02 31.79
N ALA A 855 -3.90 0.11 32.04
CA ALA A 855 -4.54 1.42 32.13
C ALA A 855 -5.03 1.98 30.78
N ALA A 856 -4.58 1.42 29.66
CA ALA A 856 -5.16 1.71 28.34
C ALA A 856 -6.48 0.93 28.10
N ALA A 857 -6.87 0.04 29.02
CA ALA A 857 -8.15 -0.66 29.03
C ALA A 857 -8.50 -1.32 27.68
N ASP A 858 -9.66 -0.99 27.11
CA ASP A 858 -10.20 -1.61 25.89
C ASP A 858 -9.41 -1.24 24.61
N ALA A 859 -8.52 -0.23 24.67
CA ALA A 859 -7.77 0.26 23.51
C ALA A 859 -6.85 -0.79 22.87
N ALA A 860 -6.45 -1.82 23.63
CA ALA A 860 -5.65 -2.94 23.12
C ALA A 860 -6.39 -3.74 22.03
N HIS A 861 -7.70 -3.93 22.18
CA HIS A 861 -8.55 -4.62 21.20
C HIS A 861 -9.25 -3.66 20.22
N GLY A 862 -9.29 -2.36 20.54
CA GLY A 862 -9.71 -1.26 19.66
C GLY A 862 -8.69 -0.98 18.54
N LEU A 863 -8.14 0.23 18.50
CA LEU A 863 -7.09 0.62 17.53
C LEU A 863 -5.73 -0.05 17.75
N GLY A 864 -5.56 -0.82 18.83
CA GLY A 864 -4.35 -1.59 19.10
C GLY A 864 -3.20 -0.76 19.67
N LEU A 865 -2.32 -1.44 20.40
CA LEU A 865 -1.17 -0.86 21.10
C LEU A 865 0.11 -1.62 20.73
N PRO A 866 1.30 -1.00 20.87
CA PRO A 866 2.57 -1.74 20.73
C PRO A 866 2.70 -2.85 21.79
N GLY A 867 3.57 -3.84 21.60
CA GLY A 867 3.73 -4.93 22.57
C GLY A 867 4.29 -4.52 23.95
N PHE A 868 4.89 -3.33 24.05
CA PHE A 868 5.42 -2.77 25.30
C PHE A 868 5.68 -1.27 25.17
N THR A 869 5.78 -0.59 26.31
CA THR A 869 6.16 0.84 26.41
C THR A 869 7.04 1.12 27.62
N LEU A 870 7.77 2.23 27.57
CA LEU A 870 8.57 2.75 28.67
C LEU A 870 7.84 3.88 29.38
N THR A 871 7.90 3.86 30.71
CA THR A 871 7.16 4.79 31.57
C THR A 871 8.10 5.46 32.58
N PRO A 872 7.98 6.77 32.81
CA PRO A 872 8.79 7.46 33.80
C PRO A 872 8.31 7.10 35.20
N THR A 873 9.22 6.74 36.11
CA THR A 873 8.82 6.45 37.50
C THR A 873 8.30 7.72 38.21
N PRO A 874 7.43 7.59 39.23
CA PRO A 874 6.97 8.73 40.02
C PRO A 874 8.13 9.55 40.64
N TRP A 875 9.24 8.89 40.97
CA TRP A 875 10.43 9.57 41.45
C TRP A 875 11.07 10.44 40.36
N LEU A 876 11.31 9.90 39.16
CA LEU A 876 11.91 10.64 38.05
C LEU A 876 11.13 11.93 37.74
N ARG A 877 9.81 11.81 37.73
CA ARG A 877 8.89 12.94 37.51
C ARG A 877 9.01 14.00 38.61
N THR A 878 9.09 13.57 39.86
CA THR A 878 9.22 14.46 41.02
C THR A 878 10.59 15.14 41.08
N ALA A 879 11.66 14.38 40.80
CA ALA A 879 13.03 14.87 40.74
C ALA A 879 13.19 15.95 39.67
N LEU A 880 12.62 15.75 38.49
CA LEU A 880 12.70 16.73 37.40
C LEU A 880 11.58 17.77 37.40
N ARG A 881 10.66 17.73 38.38
CA ARG A 881 9.50 18.63 38.49
C ARG A 881 8.63 18.64 37.24
N LEU A 882 8.44 17.48 36.65
CA LEU A 882 7.74 17.32 35.38
C LEU A 882 6.22 17.36 35.57
N LYS A 883 5.55 17.88 34.55
CA LYS A 883 4.09 17.87 34.38
C LYS A 883 3.71 17.23 33.03
N PRO A 884 2.52 16.62 32.90
CA PRO A 884 2.02 16.16 31.62
C PRO A 884 1.95 17.30 30.59
N GLY A 885 2.43 17.04 29.37
CA GLY A 885 2.30 17.93 28.21
C GLY A 885 1.40 17.30 27.14
N ALA A 886 1.83 17.36 25.88
CA ALA A 886 1.26 16.53 24.81
C ALA A 886 1.31 15.03 25.17
N PRO A 887 0.44 14.17 24.58
CA PRO A 887 0.48 12.74 24.82
C PRO A 887 1.90 12.15 24.72
N LEU A 888 2.24 11.28 25.68
CA LEU A 888 3.57 10.65 25.80
C LEU A 888 4.76 11.65 25.88
N THR A 889 4.49 12.87 26.35
CA THR A 889 5.49 13.92 26.59
C THR A 889 5.31 14.50 27.99
N LEU A 890 6.42 14.74 28.68
CA LEU A 890 6.45 15.47 29.94
C LEU A 890 7.23 16.78 29.77
N GLU A 891 6.72 17.82 30.40
CA GLU A 891 7.23 19.19 30.32
C GLU A 891 7.72 19.68 31.68
N ASP A 892 8.65 20.64 31.65
CA ASP A 892 9.01 21.47 32.79
C ASP A 892 8.69 22.95 32.51
N ASP A 893 9.21 23.87 33.32
CA ASP A 893 8.98 25.30 33.13
C ASP A 893 9.64 25.87 31.85
N ARG A 894 10.51 25.09 31.18
CA ARG A 894 11.21 25.46 29.94
C ARG A 894 10.64 24.75 28.70
N GLY A 895 9.54 24.01 28.83
CA GLY A 895 8.88 23.27 27.74
C GLY A 895 9.14 21.76 27.81
N PRO A 896 9.11 21.04 26.66
CA PRO A 896 9.34 19.61 26.62
C PRO A 896 10.67 19.20 27.28
N ALA A 897 10.60 18.17 28.13
CA ALA A 897 11.68 17.74 29.00
C ALA A 897 11.97 16.23 28.87
N LEU A 898 10.92 15.41 28.84
CA LEU A 898 10.99 14.00 28.46
C LEU A 898 10.00 13.71 27.34
N ARG A 899 10.37 12.83 26.42
CA ARG A 899 9.49 12.38 25.33
C ARG A 899 9.67 10.89 25.06
N PHE A 900 8.58 10.21 24.79
CA PHE A 900 8.60 8.84 24.28
C PHE A 900 8.80 8.84 22.76
N ILE A 901 9.62 7.92 22.28
CA ILE A 901 9.75 7.60 20.85
C ILE A 901 9.66 6.09 20.65
N CYS A 902 9.15 5.65 19.50
CA CYS A 902 9.15 4.24 19.12
C CYS A 902 9.52 4.05 17.65
N TRP A 903 10.00 2.86 17.32
CA TRP A 903 10.38 2.50 15.97
C TRP A 903 10.04 1.03 15.69
N ARG A 904 9.95 0.73 14.40
CA ARG A 904 9.74 -0.61 13.83
C ARG A 904 10.59 -0.62 12.58
N THR A 905 11.32 -1.70 12.35
CA THR A 905 12.10 -1.89 11.13
C THR A 905 12.13 -3.37 10.78
N GLU A 906 12.70 -3.72 9.64
CA GLU A 906 12.77 -5.09 9.13
C GLU A 906 11.36 -5.74 9.05
N TYR A 907 10.50 -5.25 8.17
CA TYR A 907 9.17 -5.83 8.00
C TYR A 907 9.21 -7.12 7.20
N GLU A 908 8.58 -8.17 7.69
CA GLU A 908 8.30 -9.34 6.89
C GLU A 908 7.05 -9.07 6.03
N ARG A 909 7.12 -9.42 4.75
CA ARG A 909 6.02 -9.28 3.80
C ARG A 909 5.77 -10.62 3.13
N SER A 910 4.50 -10.98 3.01
CA SER A 910 4.08 -12.20 2.35
C SER A 910 2.89 -11.89 1.46
N ALA A 911 2.72 -12.64 0.37
CA ALA A 911 1.50 -12.60 -0.44
C ALA A 911 0.25 -13.08 0.34
N TYR A 912 0.44 -13.62 1.55
CA TYR A 912 -0.59 -14.26 2.35
C TYR A 912 -0.78 -13.63 3.73
N ARG A 913 -0.04 -12.57 4.10
CA ARG A 913 -0.05 -12.03 5.47
C ARG A 913 -0.02 -10.51 5.45
N LEU A 914 -0.68 -9.89 6.43
CA LEU A 914 -0.43 -8.48 6.74
C LEU A 914 1.05 -8.27 7.08
N PRO A 915 1.69 -7.17 6.66
CA PRO A 915 3.07 -6.88 7.01
C PRO A 915 3.24 -6.81 8.53
N TRP A 916 4.31 -7.43 9.06
CA TRP A 916 4.61 -7.37 10.49
C TRP A 916 6.08 -7.07 10.74
N PRO A 917 6.40 -6.31 11.80
CA PRO A 917 7.78 -5.93 12.08
C PRO A 917 8.56 -7.07 12.72
N ARG A 918 9.80 -7.29 12.25
CA ARG A 918 10.77 -8.19 12.91
C ARG A 918 11.53 -7.49 14.01
N THR A 919 11.77 -6.20 13.86
CA THR A 919 12.43 -5.39 14.88
C THR A 919 11.47 -4.30 15.35
N THR A 920 11.21 -4.24 16.64
CA THR A 920 10.40 -3.19 17.28
C THR A 920 11.13 -2.64 18.49
N GLY A 921 11.02 -1.34 18.73
CA GLY A 921 11.66 -0.76 19.90
C GLY A 921 11.05 0.55 20.33
N CYS A 922 11.40 0.96 21.54
CA CYS A 922 11.04 2.25 22.07
C CYS A 922 12.13 2.82 22.96
N ALA A 923 12.09 4.13 23.15
CA ALA A 923 13.00 4.85 24.02
C ALA A 923 12.31 6.03 24.71
N VAL A 924 12.84 6.41 25.86
CA VAL A 924 12.57 7.71 26.48
C VAL A 924 13.77 8.61 26.25
N VAL A 925 13.53 9.78 25.68
CA VAL A 925 14.56 10.78 25.41
C VAL A 925 14.43 11.96 26.38
N ILE A 926 15.56 12.52 26.76
CA ILE A 926 15.67 13.57 27.78
C ILE A 926 16.44 14.80 27.25
N ARG A 927 15.98 15.98 27.65
CA ARG A 927 16.67 17.24 27.37
C ARG A 927 18.01 17.32 28.13
N PRO A 928 19.11 17.79 27.51
CA PRO A 928 20.46 17.57 28.05
C PRO A 928 20.76 18.22 29.41
N ASP A 929 20.16 19.36 29.70
CA ASP A 929 20.34 20.08 30.96
C ASP A 929 19.79 19.30 32.16
N LEU A 930 18.85 18.38 31.95
CA LEU A 930 18.21 17.62 33.00
C LEU A 930 19.07 16.45 33.51
N LEU A 931 20.04 15.97 32.72
CA LEU A 931 20.96 14.90 33.14
C LEU A 931 21.84 15.33 34.32
N GLY A 932 22.26 16.61 34.36
CA GLY A 932 22.98 17.18 35.50
C GLY A 932 22.11 17.22 36.75
N ILE A 933 20.85 17.64 36.61
CA ILE A 933 19.87 17.69 37.70
C ILE A 933 19.61 16.30 38.28
N LEU A 934 19.51 15.26 37.44
CA LEU A 934 19.38 13.88 37.90
C LEU A 934 20.59 13.44 38.72
N SER A 935 21.79 13.74 38.23
CA SER A 935 23.04 13.39 38.90
C SER A 935 23.20 14.09 40.26
N GLU A 936 22.72 15.34 40.39
CA GLU A 936 22.75 16.11 41.64
C GLU A 936 21.73 15.61 42.68
N ARG A 937 20.60 15.04 42.24
CA ARG A 937 19.49 14.64 43.12
C ARG A 937 19.51 13.18 43.55
N ALA A 938 20.27 12.33 42.87
CA ALA A 938 20.41 10.94 43.26
C ALA A 938 21.34 10.81 44.47
N ALA A 939 21.00 9.91 45.40
CA ALA A 939 21.82 9.65 46.59
C ALA A 939 23.14 8.92 46.27
N ALA A 940 23.25 8.32 45.09
CA ALA A 940 24.44 7.65 44.56
C ALA A 940 24.55 7.90 43.04
N PRO A 941 25.72 7.63 42.41
CA PRO A 941 25.88 7.76 40.96
C PRO A 941 24.79 6.99 40.20
N ILE A 942 24.34 7.54 39.07
CA ILE A 942 23.43 6.83 38.16
C ILE A 942 24.27 6.21 37.04
N VAL A 943 24.04 4.93 36.77
CA VAL A 943 24.64 4.18 35.66
C VAL A 943 23.54 3.71 34.71
N THR A 944 23.87 3.64 33.43
CA THR A 944 23.07 2.96 32.41
C THR A 944 23.58 1.53 32.30
N ARG A 945 22.68 0.54 32.42
CA ARG A 945 22.99 -0.87 32.22
C ARG A 945 22.36 -1.38 30.94
N ASP A 946 23.16 -2.10 30.17
CA ASP A 946 22.76 -2.77 28.94
C ASP A 946 22.66 -4.27 29.20
N VAL A 947 21.47 -4.84 28.97
CA VAL A 947 21.16 -6.25 29.21
C VAL A 947 20.55 -6.84 27.92
N VAL A 948 20.99 -8.03 27.54
CA VAL A 948 20.36 -8.80 26.45
C VAL A 948 19.69 -10.03 27.00
N MET A 949 18.48 -10.31 26.51
CA MET A 949 17.69 -11.47 26.85
C MET A 949 17.37 -12.27 25.59
N ARG A 950 17.55 -13.60 25.66
CA ARG A 950 17.17 -14.53 24.59
C ARG A 950 15.95 -15.36 25.00
N LEU A 951 14.98 -15.45 24.11
CA LEU A 951 13.72 -16.19 24.27
C LEU A 951 13.57 -17.13 23.08
N GLU A 952 13.73 -18.43 23.29
CA GLU A 952 13.41 -19.44 22.27
C GLU A 952 11.90 -19.73 22.27
N ALA A 953 11.35 -19.98 21.08
CA ALA A 953 9.96 -20.43 20.95
C ALA A 953 9.90 -21.94 21.27
N ASP A 954 9.02 -22.33 22.21
CA ASP A 954 8.76 -23.73 22.59
C ASP A 954 8.27 -24.60 21.41
#